data_AF-A0A815GSY3-F1
#
_entry.id   AF-A0A815GSY3-F1
#
_cell.length_a   1.000
_cell.length_b   1.000
_cell.length_c   1.000
_cell.angle_alpha   90.00
_cell.angle_beta   90.00
_cell.angle_gamma   90.00
#
_symmetry.space_group_name_H-M   'P 1'
#
loop_
_entity.id
_entity.type
_entity.pdbx_description
1 polymer ?
#
loop_
_entity_poly.entity_id
_entity_poly.type
_entity_poly.pdbx_seq_one_letter_code
_entity_poly.pdbx_strand_id
1 'polypeptide(L)'
;MADPIQKLKNDIALNNVVIFIGSGVSIYTANDEQKVSDWKGLLKHGLQQCYHSGWMSDEEFEDFHTKFNSSTAEVDDYLLAADQIKAYFQMENDKINNDLYKTWLRETVGNLSAKRLDLVKSIGELGCLILTTNYDSLLEDVLGKKSLRWNEYYSNGIDDSLENLKDYILHVYGHFEDIDSIIFSSHDYYRLFENGSRQSKLREIMETKTLLFIGYDVGIFDLNFYSLLKWISFVTDDKPSSMYKLVKSNKYNMFHQISDTSFLENIKEVPYGNNAEDLLEFLKNLKSFTPLIRENLLLTEKKEFVRKKYLNYLINEYAHVSIIGYSNTNMSLPLESVYVELKFDPTHPSIRAMKMLEITEEFKRKLFSPGFFNEHERQQLNRAIIEKNAFNSEMYCRDFMIDQWLNVLLSNKNIFTDNEANAIKTKVNRLKQNILEQNNFKEARQYQIQQAYNDLKHFIVLGHPGSGKTTLSKWLVINMAKQCLGKKNMLFDHIYSRKEKIPILIPIWKYVDQIKENHNENKSTLLQFIYENPTFDSTFFNNEERIELSFLMKESLVEGNVLVIFEGLDEVPIHVDRSDLIKEINTLLERGIDYDVIHNKLIYSIYEQKEIHNTRDPTIGNRFIITSRIEGNYFEDINFFYSKINY
;
A
#
# COMPACT_ATOMS: atom_id res chain seq x y z
N MET A 1 0.56 0.48 12.15
CA MET A 1 -0.78 0.10 11.62
C MET A 1 -0.69 0.09 10.10
N ALA A 2 -1.25 -0.91 9.41
CA ALA A 2 -1.22 -0.97 7.94
C ALA A 2 -1.98 0.22 7.30
N ASP A 3 -1.47 0.75 6.19
CA ASP A 3 -2.12 1.80 5.39
C ASP A 3 -3.55 1.37 5.01
N PRO A 4 -4.58 2.17 5.35
CA PRO A 4 -5.98 1.95 4.98
C PRO A 4 -6.17 1.61 3.49
N ILE A 5 -5.49 2.33 2.59
CA ILE A 5 -5.66 2.16 1.14
C ILE A 5 -4.99 0.88 0.67
N GLN A 6 -3.75 0.61 1.08
CA GLN A 6 -3.08 -0.65 0.75
C GLN A 6 -3.83 -1.86 1.31
N LYS A 7 -4.36 -1.77 2.55
CA LYS A 7 -5.19 -2.83 3.11
C LYS A 7 -6.45 -3.04 2.26
N LEU A 8 -7.15 -1.97 1.88
CA LEU A 8 -8.32 -2.07 1.02
C LEU A 8 -8.00 -2.68 -0.34
N LYS A 9 -6.90 -2.25 -0.99
CA LYS A 9 -6.41 -2.84 -2.25
C LYS A 9 -6.16 -4.35 -2.10
N ASN A 10 -5.48 -4.76 -1.03
CA ASN A 10 -5.24 -6.18 -0.74
C ASN A 10 -6.55 -6.94 -0.50
N ASP A 11 -7.47 -6.38 0.28
CA ASP A 11 -8.76 -7.03 0.57
C ASP A 11 -9.60 -7.16 -0.72
N ILE A 12 -9.59 -6.17 -1.63
CA ILE A 12 -10.24 -6.25 -2.94
C ILE A 12 -9.62 -7.38 -3.75
N ALA A 13 -8.29 -7.41 -3.83
CA ALA A 13 -7.56 -8.41 -4.59
C ALA A 13 -7.85 -9.83 -4.13
N LEU A 14 -7.92 -10.03 -2.81
CA LEU A 14 -8.20 -11.31 -2.16
C LEU A 14 -9.69 -11.72 -2.22
N ASN A 15 -10.54 -10.96 -2.93
CA ASN A 15 -12.01 -11.14 -2.93
C ASN A 15 -12.59 -11.18 -1.49
N ASN A 16 -12.00 -10.35 -0.62
CA ASN A 16 -12.36 -10.20 0.77
C ASN A 16 -13.17 -8.92 1.03
N VAL A 17 -13.69 -8.30 -0.03
CA VAL A 17 -14.47 -7.06 0.04
C VAL A 17 -15.90 -7.29 -0.45
N VAL A 18 -16.84 -6.64 0.22
CA VAL A 18 -18.21 -6.47 -0.22
C VAL A 18 -18.45 -4.98 -0.45
N ILE A 19 -18.96 -4.63 -1.62
CA ILE A 19 -19.19 -3.25 -2.01
C ILE A 19 -20.66 -2.91 -1.78
N PHE A 20 -20.91 -1.87 -1.00
CA PHE A 20 -22.22 -1.25 -0.83
C PHE A 20 -22.32 -0.01 -1.72
N ILE A 21 -23.35 0.03 -2.55
CA ILE A 21 -23.65 1.11 -3.48
C ILE A 21 -24.85 1.92 -3.00
N GLY A 22 -24.62 3.22 -2.77
CA GLY A 22 -25.64 4.21 -2.46
C GLY A 22 -26.09 5.04 -3.67
N SER A 23 -27.00 5.97 -3.43
CA SER A 23 -27.66 6.78 -4.47
C SER A 23 -26.72 7.69 -5.25
N GLY A 24 -25.56 8.07 -4.69
CA GLY A 24 -24.55 8.86 -5.39
C GLY A 24 -24.05 8.21 -6.69
N VAL A 25 -24.05 6.87 -6.76
CA VAL A 25 -23.75 6.16 -8.01
C VAL A 25 -24.90 6.27 -9.00
N SER A 26 -26.15 6.15 -8.56
CA SER A 26 -27.34 6.33 -9.42
C SER A 26 -27.43 7.77 -9.95
N ILE A 27 -27.19 8.79 -9.12
CA ILE A 27 -27.14 10.21 -9.52
C ILE A 27 -26.14 10.41 -10.66
N TYR A 28 -24.91 9.93 -10.49
CA TYR A 28 -23.86 10.05 -11.50
C TYR A 28 -24.24 9.31 -12.80
N THR A 29 -24.72 8.08 -12.65
CA THR A 29 -25.04 7.18 -13.78
C THR A 29 -26.21 7.73 -14.60
N ALA A 30 -27.22 8.31 -13.94
CA ALA A 30 -28.37 8.95 -14.57
C ALA A 30 -28.10 10.42 -15.01
N ASN A 31 -26.91 10.96 -14.70
CA ASN A 31 -26.46 12.31 -15.05
C ASN A 31 -27.25 13.46 -14.41
N ASP A 32 -27.66 13.31 -13.14
CA ASP A 32 -28.24 14.37 -12.28
C ASP A 32 -29.52 15.09 -12.80
N GLU A 33 -30.01 14.75 -14.00
CA GLU A 33 -31.21 15.35 -14.59
C GLU A 33 -32.51 14.82 -13.97
N GLN A 34 -32.44 13.72 -13.21
CA GLN A 34 -33.61 13.06 -12.62
C GLN A 34 -33.61 13.24 -11.10
N LYS A 35 -34.41 14.19 -10.61
CA LYS A 35 -34.56 14.58 -9.19
C LYS A 35 -35.08 13.48 -8.25
N VAL A 36 -35.17 12.23 -8.70
CA VAL A 36 -35.69 11.07 -7.94
C VAL A 36 -34.62 9.99 -7.72
N SER A 37 -33.37 10.22 -8.14
CA SER A 37 -32.26 9.28 -8.00
C SER A 37 -31.70 9.16 -6.58
N ASP A 38 -32.13 10.03 -5.66
CA ASP A 38 -31.84 9.92 -4.23
C ASP A 38 -33.13 9.87 -3.41
N TRP A 39 -33.02 9.44 -2.15
CA TRP A 39 -34.17 9.22 -1.30
C TRP A 39 -34.92 10.51 -0.96
N LYS A 40 -34.19 11.60 -0.73
CA LYS A 40 -34.78 12.93 -0.49
C LYS A 40 -35.59 13.39 -1.70
N GLY A 41 -35.05 13.22 -2.90
CA GLY A 41 -35.71 13.53 -4.16
C GLY A 41 -36.97 12.69 -4.38
N LEU A 42 -36.88 11.38 -4.11
CA LEU A 42 -38.02 10.47 -4.18
C LEU A 42 -39.13 10.86 -3.21
N LEU A 43 -38.80 11.20 -1.94
CA LEU A 43 -39.77 11.68 -0.96
C LEU A 43 -40.45 12.98 -1.40
N LYS A 44 -39.68 13.96 -1.90
CA LYS A 44 -40.24 15.21 -2.45
C LYS A 44 -41.23 14.93 -3.58
N HIS A 45 -40.89 14.02 -4.49
CA HIS A 45 -41.79 13.63 -5.57
C HIS A 45 -43.03 12.91 -5.05
N GLY A 46 -42.89 12.02 -4.07
CA GLY A 46 -44.02 11.30 -3.48
C GLY A 46 -45.02 12.24 -2.81
N LEU A 47 -44.54 13.17 -1.99
CA LEU A 47 -45.37 14.22 -1.37
C LEU A 47 -46.10 15.07 -2.43
N GLN A 48 -45.38 15.48 -3.47
CA GLN A 48 -45.95 16.26 -4.57
C GLN A 48 -47.03 15.47 -5.32
N GLN A 49 -46.85 14.16 -5.51
CA GLN A 49 -47.85 13.30 -6.12
C GLN A 49 -49.10 13.18 -5.25
N CYS A 50 -48.95 12.98 -3.94
CA CYS A 50 -50.08 12.94 -3.00
C CYS A 50 -50.85 14.26 -2.99
N TYR A 51 -50.14 15.38 -3.03
CA TYR A 51 -50.72 16.72 -3.10
C TYR A 51 -51.50 16.97 -4.40
N HIS A 52 -50.88 16.75 -5.56
CA HIS A 52 -51.54 16.93 -6.86
C HIS A 52 -52.74 16.00 -7.08
N SER A 53 -52.72 14.82 -6.45
CA SER A 53 -53.83 13.86 -6.51
C SER A 53 -54.99 14.23 -5.55
N GLY A 54 -54.82 15.28 -4.74
CA GLY A 54 -55.83 15.75 -3.77
C GLY A 54 -55.93 14.88 -2.51
N TRP A 55 -54.92 14.07 -2.21
CA TRP A 55 -54.89 13.19 -1.03
C TRP A 55 -54.37 13.91 0.21
N MET A 56 -53.52 14.92 0.02
CA MET A 56 -52.85 15.70 1.06
C MET A 56 -53.35 17.15 1.05
N SER A 57 -53.44 17.77 2.23
CA SER A 57 -53.85 19.17 2.38
C SER A 57 -52.71 20.15 2.04
N ASP A 58 -53.06 21.41 1.74
CA ASP A 58 -52.10 22.50 1.51
C ASP A 58 -51.18 22.72 2.72
N GLU A 59 -51.72 22.65 3.94
CA GLU A 59 -50.97 22.86 5.19
C GLU A 59 -49.92 21.77 5.41
N GLU A 60 -50.30 20.50 5.20
CA GLU A 60 -49.38 19.37 5.32
C GLU A 60 -48.27 19.42 4.27
N PHE A 61 -48.61 19.73 3.01
CA PHE A 61 -47.63 19.80 1.94
C PHE A 61 -46.61 20.93 2.18
N GLU A 62 -47.07 22.11 2.62
CA GLU A 62 -46.19 23.24 2.91
C GLU A 62 -45.27 22.99 4.13
N ASP A 63 -45.70 22.21 5.13
CA ASP A 63 -44.83 21.82 6.26
C ASP A 63 -43.61 21.03 5.77
N PHE A 64 -43.82 19.94 5.02
CA PHE A 64 -42.72 19.15 4.48
C PHE A 64 -41.88 19.92 3.46
N HIS A 65 -42.55 20.69 2.59
CA HIS A 65 -41.86 21.48 1.58
C HIS A 65 -40.92 22.52 2.23
N THR A 66 -41.38 23.18 3.29
CA THR A 66 -40.56 24.11 4.07
C THR A 66 -39.38 23.38 4.72
N LYS A 67 -39.64 22.32 5.50
CA LYS A 67 -38.60 21.55 6.21
C LYS A 67 -37.51 21.01 5.28
N PHE A 68 -37.90 20.43 4.14
CA PHE A 68 -36.95 19.82 3.20
C PHE A 68 -36.13 20.85 2.42
N ASN A 69 -36.56 22.12 2.38
CA ASN A 69 -35.87 23.22 1.69
C ASN A 69 -35.08 24.13 2.66
N SER A 70 -35.44 24.21 3.94
CA SER A 70 -34.80 25.06 4.95
C SER A 70 -33.53 24.47 5.59
N SER A 71 -33.09 23.27 5.18
CA SER A 71 -32.01 22.51 5.84
C SER A 71 -32.26 22.21 7.32
N THR A 72 -33.51 22.35 7.80
CA THR A 72 -33.91 22.09 9.19
C THR A 72 -34.57 20.72 9.38
N ALA A 73 -34.77 19.96 8.31
CA ALA A 73 -35.37 18.63 8.40
C ALA A 73 -34.46 17.67 9.17
N GLU A 74 -35.03 17.04 10.20
CA GLU A 74 -34.39 15.99 10.98
C GLU A 74 -34.71 14.61 10.38
N VAL A 75 -34.00 13.59 10.85
CA VAL A 75 -34.22 12.19 10.45
C VAL A 75 -35.70 11.77 10.56
N ASP A 76 -36.35 12.15 11.66
CA ASP A 76 -37.73 11.78 11.93
C ASP A 76 -38.72 12.43 10.95
N ASP A 77 -38.42 13.62 10.42
CA ASP A 77 -39.25 14.27 9.41
C ASP A 77 -39.25 13.47 8.09
N TYR A 78 -38.12 12.89 7.70
CA TYR A 78 -38.06 12.07 6.49
C TYR A 78 -38.81 10.75 6.64
N LEU A 79 -38.75 10.10 7.81
CA LEU A 79 -39.53 8.89 8.09
C LEU A 79 -41.02 9.18 8.12
N LEU A 80 -41.41 10.30 8.74
CA LEU A 80 -42.81 10.72 8.78
C LEU A 80 -43.35 10.96 7.35
N ALA A 81 -42.57 11.62 6.49
CA ALA A 81 -42.94 11.79 5.08
C ALA A 81 -43.11 10.44 4.37
N ALA A 82 -42.18 9.50 4.59
CA ALA A 82 -42.24 8.18 3.98
C ALA A 82 -43.49 7.39 4.42
N ASP A 83 -43.80 7.41 5.72
CA ASP A 83 -44.99 6.76 6.29
C ASP A 83 -46.27 7.36 5.73
N GLN A 84 -46.35 8.69 5.63
CA GLN A 84 -47.51 9.37 5.08
C GLN A 84 -47.71 9.07 3.60
N ILE A 85 -46.65 9.11 2.79
CA ILE A 85 -46.70 8.73 1.37
C ILE A 85 -47.29 7.31 1.27
N LYS A 86 -46.72 6.35 2.00
CA LYS A 86 -47.18 4.97 1.96
C LYS A 86 -48.64 4.82 2.40
N ALA A 87 -49.06 5.53 3.45
CA ALA A 87 -50.43 5.54 3.93
C ALA A 87 -51.42 6.07 2.86
N TYR A 88 -51.10 7.19 2.20
CA TYR A 88 -51.94 7.74 1.14
C TYR A 88 -52.08 6.79 -0.05
N PHE A 89 -50.97 6.23 -0.52
CA PHE A 89 -51.00 5.24 -1.60
C PHE A 89 -51.81 3.99 -1.20
N GLN A 90 -51.69 3.50 0.04
CA GLN A 90 -52.44 2.35 0.52
C GLN A 90 -53.95 2.63 0.59
N MET A 91 -54.35 3.78 1.15
CA MET A 91 -55.76 4.19 1.24
C MET A 91 -56.44 4.26 -0.13
N GLU A 92 -55.70 4.67 -1.17
CA GLU A 92 -56.22 4.82 -2.52
C GLU A 92 -56.16 3.51 -3.32
N ASN A 93 -55.13 2.68 -3.10
CA ASN A 93 -55.08 1.31 -3.62
C ASN A 93 -56.34 0.52 -3.23
N ASP A 94 -56.76 0.62 -1.96
CA ASP A 94 -57.95 -0.06 -1.43
C ASP A 94 -59.26 0.41 -2.10
N LYS A 95 -59.30 1.65 -2.62
CA LYS A 95 -60.48 2.20 -3.31
C LYS A 95 -60.57 1.78 -4.77
N ILE A 96 -59.44 1.68 -5.46
CA ILE A 96 -59.38 1.55 -6.93
C ILE A 96 -58.96 0.14 -7.37
N ASN A 97 -58.57 -0.73 -6.44
CA ASN A 97 -58.06 -2.09 -6.69
C ASN A 97 -56.94 -2.11 -7.76
N ASN A 98 -56.03 -1.14 -7.64
CA ASN A 98 -54.83 -1.02 -8.46
C ASN A 98 -53.62 -0.80 -7.54
N ASP A 99 -52.43 -1.18 -8.00
CA ASP A 99 -51.19 -0.98 -7.24
C ASP A 99 -50.52 0.34 -7.66
N LEU A 100 -51.09 1.45 -7.16
CA LEU A 100 -50.63 2.81 -7.45
C LEU A 100 -49.21 3.04 -6.90
N TYR A 101 -48.88 2.44 -5.76
CA TYR A 101 -47.55 2.53 -5.18
C TYR A 101 -46.49 1.89 -6.09
N LYS A 102 -46.80 0.71 -6.66
CA LYS A 102 -45.93 0.05 -7.64
C LYS A 102 -45.75 0.86 -8.90
N THR A 103 -46.85 1.44 -9.38
CA THR A 103 -46.86 2.28 -10.58
C THR A 103 -45.98 3.51 -10.37
N TRP A 104 -46.12 4.18 -9.22
CA TRP A 104 -45.31 5.33 -8.87
C TRP A 104 -43.81 5.01 -8.78
N LEU A 105 -43.42 3.89 -8.15
CA LEU A 105 -42.02 3.47 -8.10
C LEU A 105 -41.46 3.15 -9.49
N ARG A 106 -42.25 2.50 -10.36
CA ARG A 106 -41.88 2.23 -11.76
C ARG A 106 -41.68 3.50 -12.58
N GLU A 107 -42.54 4.50 -12.41
CA GLU A 107 -42.48 5.75 -13.16
C GLU A 107 -41.38 6.71 -12.67
N THR A 108 -40.91 6.51 -11.43
CA THR A 108 -39.83 7.29 -10.82
C THR A 108 -38.48 6.55 -10.91
N VAL A 109 -38.08 5.83 -9.85
CA VAL A 109 -36.79 5.13 -9.76
C VAL A 109 -36.65 4.00 -10.78
N GLY A 110 -37.75 3.35 -11.17
CA GLY A 110 -37.76 2.30 -12.18
C GLY A 110 -37.61 2.81 -13.63
N ASN A 111 -37.74 4.13 -13.86
CA ASN A 111 -37.59 4.75 -15.18
C ASN A 111 -36.26 5.51 -15.32
N LEU A 112 -35.38 5.41 -14.32
CA LEU A 112 -34.01 5.90 -14.45
C LEU A 112 -33.32 5.14 -15.59
N SER A 113 -32.53 5.85 -16.40
CA SER A 113 -31.76 5.23 -17.49
C SER A 113 -30.30 5.63 -17.42
N ALA A 114 -29.41 4.66 -17.64
CA ALA A 114 -27.98 4.89 -17.58
C ALA A 114 -27.51 5.78 -18.74
N LYS A 115 -26.98 6.97 -18.41
CA LYS A 115 -26.36 7.91 -19.36
C LYS A 115 -24.83 7.82 -19.32
N ARG A 116 -24.27 7.56 -18.14
CA ARG A 116 -22.83 7.39 -17.91
C ARG A 116 -22.56 5.99 -17.40
N LEU A 117 -21.79 5.19 -18.15
CA LEU A 117 -21.55 3.77 -17.86
C LEU A 117 -20.20 3.52 -17.17
N ASP A 118 -19.30 4.49 -17.24
CA ASP A 118 -17.89 4.40 -16.84
C ASP A 118 -17.70 4.06 -15.36
N LEU A 119 -18.43 4.73 -14.48
CA LEU A 119 -18.35 4.49 -13.03
C LEU A 119 -18.83 3.08 -12.66
N VAL A 120 -20.03 2.70 -13.11
CA VAL A 120 -20.61 1.38 -12.81
C VAL A 120 -19.74 0.27 -13.38
N LYS A 121 -19.22 0.42 -14.61
CA LYS A 121 -18.26 -0.53 -15.20
C LYS A 121 -17.00 -0.66 -14.34
N SER A 122 -16.43 0.45 -13.88
CA SER A 122 -15.23 0.42 -13.03
C SER A 122 -15.48 -0.24 -11.68
N ILE A 123 -16.67 -0.07 -11.08
CA ILE A 123 -17.09 -0.81 -9.88
C ILE A 123 -17.21 -2.31 -10.18
N GLY A 124 -17.85 -2.69 -11.29
CA GLY A 124 -18.00 -4.08 -11.70
C GLY A 124 -16.66 -4.77 -11.97
N GLU A 125 -15.69 -4.05 -12.53
CA GLU A 125 -14.32 -4.52 -12.77
C GLU A 125 -13.54 -4.85 -11.48
N LEU A 126 -13.97 -4.34 -10.32
CA LEU A 126 -13.41 -4.80 -9.04
C LEU A 126 -13.82 -6.24 -8.73
N GLY A 127 -14.84 -6.79 -9.38
CA GLY A 127 -15.31 -8.19 -9.30
C GLY A 127 -15.69 -8.68 -7.89
N CYS A 128 -15.90 -7.77 -6.96
CA CYS A 128 -16.40 -8.07 -5.62
C CYS A 128 -17.92 -8.32 -5.65
N LEU A 129 -18.45 -8.90 -4.58
CA LEU A 129 -19.90 -8.93 -4.35
C LEU A 129 -20.43 -7.50 -4.19
N ILE A 130 -21.55 -7.20 -4.87
CA ILE A 130 -22.17 -5.86 -4.87
C ILE A 130 -23.54 -5.95 -4.19
N LEU A 131 -23.70 -5.14 -3.14
CA LEU A 131 -24.95 -4.86 -2.46
C LEU A 131 -25.34 -3.42 -2.77
N THR A 132 -26.63 -3.14 -2.82
CA THR A 132 -27.14 -1.77 -2.97
C THR A 132 -28.33 -1.50 -2.07
N THR A 133 -28.44 -0.25 -1.65
CA THR A 133 -29.62 0.31 -0.98
C THR A 133 -30.54 1.05 -1.95
N ASN A 134 -30.20 1.06 -3.25
CA ASN A 134 -30.99 1.73 -4.27
C ASN A 134 -32.11 0.79 -4.76
N TYR A 135 -33.23 1.37 -5.18
CA TYR A 135 -34.39 0.61 -5.66
C TYR A 135 -34.37 0.37 -7.18
N ASP A 136 -33.57 1.13 -7.92
CA ASP A 136 -33.44 1.13 -9.39
C ASP A 136 -32.64 -0.07 -9.94
N SER A 137 -32.63 -0.25 -11.27
CA SER A 137 -31.91 -1.33 -11.97
C SER A 137 -30.65 -0.86 -12.71
N LEU A 138 -30.11 0.32 -12.39
CA LEU A 138 -28.99 0.89 -13.16
C LEU A 138 -27.72 0.02 -13.10
N LEU A 139 -27.51 -0.70 -11.98
CA LEU A 139 -26.36 -1.59 -11.84
C LEU A 139 -26.50 -2.82 -12.73
N GLU A 140 -27.67 -3.43 -12.75
CA GLU A 140 -28.03 -4.58 -13.58
C GLU A 140 -27.93 -4.25 -15.06
N ASP A 141 -28.51 -3.11 -15.47
CA ASP A 141 -28.55 -2.67 -16.86
C ASP A 141 -27.14 -2.50 -17.44
N VAL A 142 -26.20 -1.99 -16.63
CA VAL A 142 -24.83 -1.73 -17.07
C VAL A 142 -23.94 -2.97 -16.96
N LEU A 143 -24.11 -3.80 -15.93
CA LEU A 143 -23.25 -4.95 -15.65
C LEU A 143 -23.77 -6.27 -16.24
N GLY A 144 -25.02 -6.32 -16.70
CA GLY A 144 -25.67 -7.54 -17.18
C GLY A 144 -25.90 -8.58 -16.07
N LYS A 145 -26.03 -8.13 -14.82
CA LYS A 145 -26.27 -8.97 -13.64
C LYS A 145 -27.75 -9.09 -13.33
N LYS A 146 -28.13 -10.11 -12.54
CA LYS A 146 -29.52 -10.30 -12.08
C LYS A 146 -29.76 -9.56 -10.77
N SER A 147 -30.97 -9.04 -10.55
CA SER A 147 -31.37 -8.51 -9.25
C SER A 147 -31.68 -9.66 -8.28
N LEU A 148 -31.18 -9.59 -7.04
CA LEU A 148 -31.54 -10.49 -5.94
C LEU A 148 -32.02 -9.66 -4.75
N ARG A 149 -33.20 -9.97 -4.21
CA ARG A 149 -33.79 -9.21 -3.12
C ARG A 149 -33.45 -9.87 -1.78
N TRP A 150 -33.48 -9.09 -0.70
CA TRP A 150 -33.12 -9.61 0.63
C TRP A 150 -33.99 -10.81 1.04
N ASN A 151 -35.30 -10.79 0.77
CA ASN A 151 -36.25 -11.87 1.09
C ASN A 151 -35.96 -13.17 0.31
N GLU A 152 -35.50 -13.08 -0.93
CA GLU A 152 -35.14 -14.23 -1.78
C GLU A 152 -33.81 -14.87 -1.34
N TYR A 153 -32.85 -14.05 -0.95
CA TYR A 153 -31.55 -14.50 -0.43
C TYR A 153 -31.70 -15.41 0.80
N TYR A 154 -32.75 -15.19 1.60
CA TYR A 154 -33.06 -16.00 2.79
C TYR A 154 -33.85 -17.28 2.50
N SER A 155 -34.22 -17.54 1.23
CA SER A 155 -34.93 -18.76 0.84
C SER A 155 -33.96 -19.90 0.49
N ASN A 156 -34.24 -21.12 0.95
CA ASN A 156 -33.35 -22.31 0.89
C ASN A 156 -33.06 -22.87 -0.53
N GLY A 157 -33.22 -22.08 -1.60
CA GLY A 157 -33.24 -22.57 -2.99
C GLY A 157 -32.15 -22.03 -3.93
N ILE A 158 -31.34 -21.05 -3.50
CA ILE A 158 -30.25 -20.49 -4.32
C ILE A 158 -28.95 -21.23 -3.96
N ASP A 159 -28.24 -21.72 -4.98
CA ASP A 159 -26.87 -22.25 -4.82
C ASP A 159 -25.97 -21.10 -4.33
N ASP A 160 -25.67 -21.16 -3.05
CA ASP A 160 -25.37 -20.06 -2.14
C ASP A 160 -23.88 -19.85 -1.91
N SER A 161 -23.05 -20.42 -2.80
CA SER A 161 -21.63 -20.10 -2.83
C SER A 161 -21.41 -18.61 -3.15
N LEU A 162 -20.42 -17.99 -2.49
CA LEU A 162 -19.98 -16.61 -2.74
C LEU A 162 -19.65 -16.34 -4.21
N GLU A 163 -19.27 -17.37 -4.97
CA GLU A 163 -18.97 -17.24 -6.40
C GLU A 163 -20.23 -17.05 -7.23
N ASN A 164 -21.30 -17.80 -6.94
CA ASN A 164 -22.58 -17.65 -7.62
C ASN A 164 -23.26 -16.30 -7.30
N LEU A 165 -23.06 -15.77 -6.10
CA LEU A 165 -23.62 -14.48 -5.70
C LEU A 165 -23.04 -13.30 -6.49
N LYS A 166 -21.87 -13.46 -7.14
CA LYS A 166 -21.28 -12.41 -7.98
C LYS A 166 -22.08 -12.13 -9.24
N ASP A 167 -22.90 -13.07 -9.70
CA ASP A 167 -23.79 -12.89 -10.86
C ASP A 167 -25.00 -12.02 -10.53
N TYR A 168 -25.17 -11.65 -9.25
CA TYR A 168 -26.29 -10.88 -8.75
C TYR A 168 -25.88 -9.50 -8.22
N ILE A 169 -26.84 -8.58 -8.23
CA ILE A 169 -26.86 -7.35 -7.43
C ILE A 169 -27.83 -7.58 -6.28
N LEU A 170 -27.35 -7.46 -5.04
CA LEU A 170 -28.16 -7.72 -3.86
C LEU A 170 -28.83 -6.42 -3.37
N HIS A 171 -30.15 -6.33 -3.49
CA HIS A 171 -30.96 -5.20 -3.06
C HIS A 171 -31.36 -5.34 -1.59
N VAL A 172 -30.60 -4.66 -0.72
CA VAL A 172 -30.81 -4.69 0.74
C VAL A 172 -32.13 -4.02 1.12
N TYR A 173 -32.52 -2.97 0.40
CA TYR A 173 -33.77 -2.24 0.63
C TYR A 173 -34.88 -2.60 -0.37
N GLY A 174 -34.70 -3.69 -1.11
CA GLY A 174 -35.65 -4.15 -2.11
C GLY A 174 -35.50 -3.48 -3.47
N HIS A 175 -36.33 -3.93 -4.40
CA HIS A 175 -36.27 -3.57 -5.81
C HIS A 175 -37.64 -3.10 -6.29
N PHE A 176 -37.71 -2.07 -7.15
CA PHE A 176 -38.99 -1.44 -7.53
C PHE A 176 -40.00 -2.41 -8.17
N GLU A 177 -39.54 -3.51 -8.78
CA GLU A 177 -40.43 -4.52 -9.37
C GLU A 177 -41.14 -5.42 -8.35
N ASP A 178 -40.58 -5.56 -7.15
CA ASP A 178 -41.09 -6.38 -6.04
C ASP A 178 -41.37 -5.51 -4.82
N ILE A 179 -42.62 -5.09 -4.68
CA ILE A 179 -43.03 -4.09 -3.69
C ILE A 179 -42.96 -4.61 -2.25
N ASP A 180 -43.12 -5.92 -2.07
CA ASP A 180 -43.08 -6.54 -0.74
C ASP A 180 -41.65 -6.50 -0.17
N SER A 181 -40.65 -6.46 -1.05
CA SER A 181 -39.24 -6.31 -0.69
C SER A 181 -38.84 -4.89 -0.29
N ILE A 182 -39.64 -3.86 -0.63
CA ILE A 182 -39.25 -2.46 -0.44
C ILE A 182 -39.14 -2.10 1.05
N ILE A 183 -38.02 -1.48 1.41
CA ILE A 183 -37.78 -0.85 2.71
C ILE A 183 -37.81 0.66 2.51
N PHE A 184 -38.92 1.31 2.87
CA PHE A 184 -39.15 2.73 2.61
C PHE A 184 -39.66 3.48 3.85
N SER A 185 -40.58 2.87 4.60
CA SER A 185 -41.29 3.48 5.74
C SER A 185 -40.73 2.98 7.09
N SER A 186 -41.07 3.65 8.20
CA SER A 186 -40.63 3.26 9.55
C SER A 186 -41.04 1.82 9.90
N HIS A 187 -42.23 1.39 9.48
CA HIS A 187 -42.71 0.03 9.64
C HIS A 187 -41.85 -0.98 8.87
N ASP A 188 -41.38 -0.62 7.67
CA ASP A 188 -40.53 -1.50 6.87
C ASP A 188 -39.15 -1.70 7.50
N TYR A 189 -38.58 -0.61 8.04
CA TYR A 189 -37.34 -0.68 8.81
C TYR A 189 -37.51 -1.57 10.03
N TYR A 190 -38.59 -1.39 10.81
CA TYR A 190 -38.89 -2.25 11.96
C TYR A 190 -38.98 -3.75 11.56
N ARG A 191 -39.68 -4.04 10.47
CA ARG A 191 -39.79 -5.39 9.88
C ARG A 191 -38.43 -5.97 9.48
N LEU A 192 -37.52 -5.14 8.96
CA LEU A 192 -36.16 -5.55 8.61
C LEU A 192 -35.35 -5.95 9.87
N PHE A 193 -35.51 -5.23 10.98
CA PHE A 193 -34.85 -5.51 12.26
C PHE A 193 -35.43 -6.74 12.99
N GLU A 194 -36.76 -6.91 13.06
CA GLU A 194 -37.38 -8.04 13.78
C GLU A 194 -37.05 -9.41 13.16
N ASN A 195 -36.78 -9.46 11.85
CA ASN A 195 -36.43 -10.71 11.15
C ASN A 195 -34.98 -11.16 11.37
N GLY A 196 -34.28 -10.62 12.38
CA GLY A 196 -32.85 -10.84 12.67
C GLY A 196 -32.40 -12.30 12.80
N SER A 197 -33.30 -13.21 13.24
CA SER A 197 -32.98 -14.64 13.38
C SER A 197 -32.76 -15.38 12.04
N ARG A 198 -33.14 -14.78 10.90
CA ARG A 198 -33.02 -15.36 9.55
C ARG A 198 -31.76 -14.92 8.79
N GLN A 199 -30.85 -14.16 9.42
CA GLN A 199 -29.80 -13.41 8.73
C GLN A 199 -28.39 -14.02 8.82
N SER A 200 -28.27 -15.30 9.18
CA SER A 200 -26.97 -15.96 9.46
C SER A 200 -25.92 -15.80 8.34
N LYS A 201 -26.33 -15.84 7.07
CA LYS A 201 -25.42 -15.71 5.92
C LYS A 201 -24.95 -14.27 5.66
N LEU A 202 -25.86 -13.30 5.70
CA LEU A 202 -25.47 -11.88 5.56
C LEU A 202 -24.63 -11.43 6.75
N ARG A 203 -24.95 -11.95 7.94
CA ARG A 203 -24.12 -11.84 9.13
C ARG A 203 -22.72 -12.37 8.91
N GLU A 204 -22.56 -13.61 8.43
CA GLU A 204 -21.25 -14.18 8.12
C GLU A 204 -20.47 -13.31 7.13
N ILE A 205 -21.12 -12.82 6.07
CA ILE A 205 -20.51 -11.91 5.10
C ILE A 205 -20.04 -10.61 5.79
N MET A 206 -20.87 -9.99 6.63
CA MET A 206 -20.54 -8.73 7.31
C MET A 206 -19.50 -8.88 8.43
N GLU A 207 -19.45 -10.03 9.10
CA GLU A 207 -18.48 -10.34 10.14
C GLU A 207 -17.10 -10.69 9.55
N THR A 208 -17.04 -11.30 8.36
CA THR A 208 -15.79 -11.83 7.77
C THR A 208 -15.18 -10.97 6.67
N LYS A 209 -15.98 -10.16 5.97
CA LYS A 209 -15.53 -9.35 4.81
C LYS A 209 -15.32 -7.89 5.17
N THR A 210 -14.35 -7.27 4.52
CA THR A 210 -14.19 -5.81 4.54
C THR A 210 -15.35 -5.16 3.78
N LEU A 211 -16.00 -4.16 4.39
CA LEU A 211 -17.13 -3.46 3.79
C LEU A 211 -16.66 -2.16 3.14
N LEU A 212 -16.97 -1.95 1.86
CA LEU A 212 -16.63 -0.75 1.11
C LEU A 212 -17.89 0.01 0.67
N PHE A 213 -18.08 1.22 1.17
CA PHE A 213 -19.22 2.07 0.86
C PHE A 213 -18.86 3.09 -0.23
N ILE A 214 -19.62 3.11 -1.33
CA ILE A 214 -19.45 4.00 -2.49
C ILE A 214 -20.78 4.70 -2.80
N GLY A 215 -20.75 6.00 -3.03
CA GLY A 215 -21.96 6.77 -3.38
C GLY A 215 -22.84 7.16 -2.19
N TYR A 216 -22.33 7.10 -0.96
CA TYR A 216 -22.98 7.63 0.23
C TYR A 216 -22.41 9.03 0.53
N ASP A 217 -22.89 10.05 -0.18
CA ASP A 217 -22.37 11.41 -0.03
C ASP A 217 -22.64 11.96 1.38
N VAL A 218 -21.70 12.76 1.89
CA VAL A 218 -21.84 13.43 3.18
C VAL A 218 -22.83 14.59 3.02
N GLY A 219 -24.09 14.32 3.35
CA GLY A 219 -24.94 15.22 4.13
C GLY A 219 -24.99 14.66 5.55
N ILE A 220 -25.07 15.52 6.57
CA ILE A 220 -25.06 15.14 7.99
C ILE A 220 -26.20 14.15 8.35
N PHE A 221 -27.17 13.93 7.45
CA PHE A 221 -28.30 13.02 7.63
C PHE A 221 -28.68 12.25 6.34
N ASP A 222 -27.76 11.50 5.74
CA ASP A 222 -28.19 10.41 4.85
C ASP A 222 -28.82 9.31 5.73
N LEU A 223 -30.13 9.41 5.94
CA LEU A 223 -30.89 8.49 6.77
C LEU A 223 -30.79 7.05 6.26
N ASN A 224 -30.74 6.86 4.94
CA ASN A 224 -30.57 5.52 4.37
C ASN A 224 -29.23 4.94 4.76
N PHE A 225 -28.16 5.74 4.77
CA PHE A 225 -26.87 5.28 5.25
C PHE A 225 -26.85 5.00 6.76
N TYR A 226 -27.45 5.87 7.57
CA TYR A 226 -27.51 5.67 9.02
C TYR A 226 -28.32 4.41 9.40
N SER A 227 -29.48 4.20 8.78
CA SER A 227 -30.30 3.00 8.96
C SER A 227 -29.58 1.74 8.49
N LEU A 228 -28.81 1.82 7.41
CA LEU A 228 -27.97 0.72 6.93
C LEU A 228 -26.92 0.35 7.98
N LEU A 229 -26.24 1.33 8.57
CA LEU A 229 -25.22 1.07 9.59
C LEU A 229 -25.82 0.50 10.88
N LYS A 230 -26.98 1.00 11.33
CA LYS A 230 -27.74 0.39 12.44
C LYS A 230 -28.08 -1.07 12.16
N TRP A 231 -28.54 -1.35 10.94
CA TRP A 231 -28.83 -2.72 10.52
C TRP A 231 -27.58 -3.60 10.52
N ILE A 232 -26.46 -3.15 9.96
CA ILE A 232 -25.19 -3.87 10.01
C ILE A 232 -24.77 -4.15 11.46
N SER A 233 -24.85 -3.15 12.35
CA SER A 233 -24.51 -3.30 13.77
C SER A 233 -25.38 -4.34 14.46
N PHE A 234 -26.70 -4.28 14.22
CA PHE A 234 -27.67 -5.24 14.75
C PHE A 234 -27.41 -6.67 14.25
N VAL A 235 -27.09 -6.82 12.95
CA VAL A 235 -26.84 -8.13 12.34
C VAL A 235 -25.54 -8.76 12.82
N THR A 236 -24.53 -7.95 13.14
CA THR A 236 -23.18 -8.41 13.52
C THR A 236 -22.94 -8.46 15.04
N ASP A 237 -23.98 -8.27 15.87
CA ASP A 237 -23.84 -8.12 17.32
C ASP A 237 -22.74 -7.10 17.71
N ASP A 238 -22.74 -5.94 17.04
CA ASP A 238 -21.75 -4.85 17.17
C ASP A 238 -20.29 -5.24 16.85
N LYS A 239 -20.09 -6.30 16.05
CA LYS A 239 -18.75 -6.77 15.63
C LYS A 239 -18.59 -6.86 14.10
N PRO A 240 -18.84 -5.76 13.35
CA PRO A 240 -18.55 -5.76 11.92
C PRO A 240 -17.04 -5.86 11.66
N SER A 241 -16.68 -6.41 10.49
CA SER A 241 -15.31 -6.37 9.98
C SER A 241 -14.88 -4.93 9.62
N SER A 242 -13.69 -4.74 9.04
CA SER A 242 -13.20 -3.40 8.67
C SER A 242 -14.16 -2.69 7.69
N MET A 243 -14.54 -1.45 8.00
CA MET A 243 -15.42 -0.63 7.17
C MET A 243 -14.66 0.55 6.55
N TYR A 244 -14.84 0.75 5.25
CA TYR A 244 -14.26 1.86 4.48
C TYR A 244 -15.35 2.62 3.74
N LYS A 245 -15.27 3.94 3.73
CA LYS A 245 -16.19 4.80 2.99
C LYS A 245 -15.40 5.72 2.06
N LEU A 246 -15.72 5.68 0.77
CA LEU A 246 -15.14 6.61 -0.21
C LEU A 246 -15.80 7.98 -0.08
N VAL A 247 -15.02 9.03 0.17
CA VAL A 247 -15.51 10.40 0.37
C VAL A 247 -14.80 11.41 -0.52
N LYS A 248 -15.49 12.52 -0.83
CA LYS A 248 -14.85 13.66 -1.49
C LYS A 248 -13.84 14.30 -0.53
N SER A 249 -12.67 14.69 -1.02
CA SER A 249 -11.58 15.26 -0.22
C SER A 249 -11.99 16.51 0.54
N ASN A 250 -12.92 17.30 -0.01
CA ASN A 250 -13.46 18.50 0.61
C ASN A 250 -14.52 18.24 1.72
N LYS A 251 -14.92 16.98 1.93
CA LYS A 251 -15.88 16.55 2.96
C LYS A 251 -15.28 15.55 3.96
N TYR A 252 -13.96 15.37 3.93
CA TYR A 252 -13.21 14.49 4.84
C TYR A 252 -13.33 14.97 6.30
N ASN A 253 -13.53 14.06 7.26
CA ASN A 253 -13.65 14.29 8.71
C ASN A 253 -14.99 14.84 9.24
N MET A 254 -16.12 14.68 8.53
CA MET A 254 -17.43 15.17 9.05
C MET A 254 -18.14 14.20 10.04
N PHE A 255 -17.64 12.98 10.26
CA PHE A 255 -18.32 11.98 11.11
C PHE A 255 -18.08 12.10 12.63
N HIS A 256 -17.23 13.02 13.10
CA HIS A 256 -16.87 13.12 14.53
C HIS A 256 -17.87 13.86 15.43
N GLN A 257 -19.15 13.99 15.05
CA GLN A 257 -20.13 14.78 15.81
C GLN A 257 -21.39 14.02 16.27
N ILE A 258 -21.46 12.69 16.08
CA ILE A 258 -22.60 11.89 16.55
C ILE A 258 -22.17 11.12 17.81
N SER A 259 -22.70 11.53 18.97
CA SER A 259 -22.24 11.12 20.30
C SER A 259 -22.66 9.72 20.76
N ASP A 260 -23.54 9.03 20.03
CA ASP A 260 -24.31 7.90 20.60
C ASP A 260 -24.00 6.52 19.99
N THR A 261 -22.98 6.39 19.14
CA THR A 261 -22.70 5.11 18.45
C THR A 261 -21.22 4.84 18.27
N SER A 262 -20.64 4.00 19.14
CA SER A 262 -19.24 3.57 19.10
C SER A 262 -18.84 2.84 17.81
N PHE A 263 -19.79 2.24 17.08
CA PHE A 263 -19.51 1.59 15.80
C PHE A 263 -19.22 2.56 14.65
N LEU A 264 -19.68 3.83 14.73
CA LEU A 264 -19.38 4.85 13.72
C LEU A 264 -17.90 5.24 13.74
N GLU A 265 -17.24 5.14 14.90
CA GLU A 265 -15.78 5.36 15.04
C GLU A 265 -14.95 4.33 14.27
N ASN A 266 -15.54 3.20 13.87
CA ASN A 266 -14.84 2.11 13.17
C ASN A 266 -14.84 2.27 11.64
N ILE A 267 -15.51 3.29 11.09
CA ILE A 267 -15.54 3.54 9.64
C ILE A 267 -14.32 4.40 9.25
N LYS A 268 -13.50 3.88 8.34
CA LYS A 268 -12.37 4.62 7.78
C LYS A 268 -12.78 5.36 6.52
N GLU A 269 -12.79 6.68 6.59
CA GLU A 269 -12.99 7.51 5.39
C GLU A 269 -11.73 7.49 4.50
N VAL A 270 -11.93 7.31 3.20
CA VAL A 270 -10.86 7.31 2.20
C VAL A 270 -11.18 8.38 1.15
N PRO A 271 -10.40 9.48 1.10
CA PRO A 271 -10.64 10.55 0.16
C PRO A 271 -10.24 10.12 -1.26
N TYR A 272 -11.11 10.32 -2.25
CA TYR A 272 -10.84 9.96 -3.65
C TYR A 272 -10.57 11.16 -4.58
N GLY A 273 -10.83 12.38 -4.13
CA GLY A 273 -10.74 13.60 -4.94
C GLY A 273 -11.90 14.56 -4.67
N ASN A 274 -11.99 15.64 -5.44
CA ASN A 274 -12.99 16.69 -5.21
C ASN A 274 -14.28 16.48 -6.00
N ASN A 275 -14.19 15.80 -7.15
CA ASN A 275 -15.30 15.63 -8.11
C ASN A 275 -15.59 14.14 -8.37
N ALA A 276 -16.71 13.86 -9.02
CA ALA A 276 -17.12 12.49 -9.32
C ALA A 276 -16.22 11.79 -10.36
N GLU A 277 -15.58 12.55 -11.25
CA GLU A 277 -14.55 12.04 -12.17
C GLU A 277 -13.32 11.49 -11.43
N ASP A 278 -12.96 12.09 -10.30
CA ASP A 278 -11.82 11.63 -9.50
C ASP A 278 -12.09 10.26 -8.87
N LEU A 279 -13.37 9.96 -8.54
CA LEU A 279 -13.78 8.63 -8.08
C LEU A 279 -13.49 7.57 -9.15
N LEU A 280 -13.73 7.88 -10.42
CA LEU A 280 -13.47 6.94 -11.52
C LEU A 280 -11.97 6.60 -11.61
N GLU A 281 -11.11 7.61 -11.54
CA GLU A 281 -9.66 7.41 -11.54
C GLU A 281 -9.19 6.64 -10.30
N PHE A 282 -9.76 6.96 -9.15
CA PHE A 282 -9.48 6.25 -7.91
C PHE A 282 -9.84 4.76 -7.99
N LEU A 283 -11.02 4.41 -8.51
CA LEU A 283 -11.45 3.02 -8.67
C LEU A 283 -10.56 2.24 -9.65
N LYS A 284 -10.13 2.87 -10.75
CA LYS A 284 -9.17 2.27 -11.68
C LYS A 284 -7.84 1.90 -11.00
N ASN A 285 -7.42 2.66 -10.00
CA ASN A 285 -6.22 2.34 -9.22
C ASN A 285 -6.45 1.26 -8.16
N LEU A 286 -7.69 1.02 -7.73
CA LEU A 286 -8.01 -0.13 -6.88
C LEU A 286 -7.96 -1.45 -7.67
N LYS A 287 -8.13 -1.39 -8.99
CA LYS A 287 -8.16 -2.56 -9.89
C LYS A 287 -6.83 -3.29 -10.03
N SER A 288 -5.68 -2.64 -9.79
CA SER A 288 -4.35 -3.15 -10.18
C SER A 288 -3.99 -4.54 -9.62
N PHE A 289 -4.79 -5.10 -8.70
CA PHE A 289 -4.52 -6.36 -8.03
C PHE A 289 -5.56 -7.48 -8.26
N THR A 290 -6.70 -7.19 -8.87
CA THR A 290 -7.87 -8.07 -8.85
C THR A 290 -7.74 -9.35 -9.68
N PRO A 291 -7.21 -9.35 -10.92
CA PRO A 291 -7.30 -10.53 -11.79
C PRO A 291 -6.33 -11.67 -11.41
N LEU A 292 -5.07 -11.34 -11.07
CA LEU A 292 -4.06 -12.38 -10.81
C LEU A 292 -4.23 -13.15 -9.52
N ILE A 293 -4.70 -12.49 -8.46
CA ILE A 293 -4.89 -13.13 -7.15
C ILE A 293 -6.13 -14.03 -7.19
N ARG A 294 -7.16 -13.67 -7.98
CA ARG A 294 -8.44 -14.40 -8.04
C ARG A 294 -8.40 -15.65 -8.90
N GLU A 295 -7.67 -15.64 -10.01
CA GLU A 295 -7.48 -16.86 -10.81
C GLU A 295 -6.73 -17.95 -10.04
N ASN A 296 -5.89 -17.59 -9.04
CA ASN A 296 -5.10 -18.53 -8.24
C ASN A 296 -5.61 -18.80 -6.81
N LEU A 297 -6.58 -18.03 -6.30
CA LEU A 297 -7.21 -18.27 -4.99
C LEU A 297 -7.93 -19.63 -4.89
N LEU A 298 -8.35 -20.17 -6.03
CA LEU A 298 -8.93 -21.51 -6.19
C LEU A 298 -7.93 -22.65 -5.91
N LEU A 299 -6.64 -22.36 -5.69
CA LEU A 299 -5.55 -23.34 -5.48
C LEU A 299 -4.79 -23.13 -4.16
N THR A 300 -5.49 -22.74 -3.09
CA THR A 300 -4.90 -22.39 -1.78
C THR A 300 -4.02 -23.50 -1.20
N GLU A 301 -4.38 -24.78 -1.39
CA GLU A 301 -3.56 -25.92 -0.96
C GLU A 301 -2.25 -26.06 -1.74
N LYS A 302 -2.28 -25.86 -3.07
CA LYS A 302 -1.10 -25.90 -3.93
C LYS A 302 -0.14 -24.77 -3.60
N LYS A 303 -0.68 -23.57 -3.36
CA LYS A 303 0.09 -22.40 -2.91
C LYS A 303 0.79 -22.67 -1.58
N GLU A 304 0.07 -23.17 -0.57
CA GLU A 304 0.68 -23.52 0.72
C GLU A 304 1.69 -24.66 0.60
N PHE A 305 1.45 -25.64 -0.28
CA PHE A 305 2.43 -26.68 -0.59
C PHE A 305 3.73 -26.08 -1.14
N VAL A 306 3.64 -25.24 -2.18
CA VAL A 306 4.82 -24.60 -2.79
C VAL A 306 5.52 -23.66 -1.80
N ARG A 307 4.76 -22.89 -1.01
CA ARG A 307 5.31 -22.06 0.08
C ARG A 307 6.11 -22.90 1.07
N LYS A 308 5.54 -23.97 1.61
CA LYS A 308 6.24 -24.87 2.55
C LYS A 308 7.45 -25.54 1.90
N LYS A 309 7.34 -25.93 0.63
CA LYS A 309 8.44 -26.52 -0.14
C LYS A 309 9.60 -25.52 -0.30
N TYR A 310 9.31 -24.27 -0.63
CA TYR A 310 10.28 -23.17 -0.69
C TYR A 310 10.98 -22.91 0.64
N LEU A 311 10.23 -22.79 1.74
CA LEU A 311 10.82 -22.54 3.06
C LEU A 311 11.73 -23.69 3.51
N ASN A 312 11.35 -24.95 3.24
CA ASN A 312 12.21 -26.09 3.52
C ASN A 312 13.44 -26.15 2.58
N TYR A 313 13.29 -25.75 1.31
CA TYR A 313 14.43 -25.60 0.40
C TYR A 313 15.47 -24.63 0.96
N LEU A 314 15.04 -23.45 1.42
CA LEU A 314 15.96 -22.46 2.02
C LEU A 314 16.68 -23.00 3.25
N ILE A 315 15.98 -23.73 4.11
CA ILE A 315 16.58 -24.34 5.29
C ILE A 315 17.65 -25.35 4.86
N ASN A 316 17.36 -26.21 3.88
CA ASN A 316 18.27 -27.27 3.46
C ASN A 316 19.48 -26.73 2.66
N GLU A 317 19.24 -25.81 1.73
CA GLU A 317 20.26 -25.23 0.86
C GLU A 317 21.31 -24.45 1.66
N TYR A 318 20.86 -23.74 2.70
CA TYR A 318 21.73 -22.87 3.49
C TYR A 318 22.14 -23.46 4.84
N ALA A 319 21.69 -24.67 5.19
CA ALA A 319 21.98 -25.34 6.47
C ALA A 319 23.48 -25.58 6.74
N HIS A 320 24.30 -25.58 5.70
CA HIS A 320 25.72 -25.95 5.81
C HIS A 320 26.65 -24.84 5.35
N VAL A 321 27.79 -24.73 6.05
CA VAL A 321 28.92 -23.91 5.64
C VAL A 321 30.03 -24.82 5.17
N SER A 322 30.50 -24.60 3.95
CA SER A 322 31.71 -25.24 3.43
C SER A 322 32.92 -24.43 3.86
N ILE A 323 33.84 -25.05 4.58
CA ILE A 323 35.15 -24.47 4.89
C ILE A 323 36.12 -25.01 3.85
N ILE A 324 36.62 -24.12 2.99
CA ILE A 324 37.60 -24.42 1.96
C ILE A 324 38.94 -23.85 2.42
N GLY A 325 39.97 -24.68 2.50
CA GLY A 325 41.31 -24.33 2.99
C GLY A 325 42.42 -25.09 2.25
N TYR A 326 43.68 -24.84 2.63
CA TYR A 326 44.91 -25.28 1.94
C TYR A 326 45.16 -26.81 1.92
N SER A 327 44.24 -27.62 2.45
CA SER A 327 44.25 -29.09 2.33
C SER A 327 43.03 -29.54 1.51
N ASN A 328 43.19 -30.56 0.67
CA ASN A 328 42.17 -31.13 -0.24
C ASN A 328 40.91 -31.72 0.45
N THR A 329 40.63 -31.36 1.70
CA THR A 329 39.50 -31.81 2.50
C THR A 329 38.48 -30.67 2.60
N ASN A 330 37.43 -30.74 1.78
CA ASN A 330 36.25 -29.90 1.95
C ASN A 330 35.50 -30.36 3.20
N MET A 331 35.45 -29.51 4.23
CA MET A 331 34.67 -29.78 5.44
C MET A 331 33.33 -29.05 5.35
N SER A 332 32.23 -29.78 5.50
CA SER A 332 30.87 -29.22 5.60
C SER A 332 30.40 -29.30 7.05
N LEU A 333 30.09 -28.14 7.65
CA LEU A 333 29.62 -28.04 9.02
C LEU A 333 28.19 -27.48 9.06
N PRO A 334 27.30 -27.98 9.94
CA PRO A 334 26.00 -27.38 10.14
C PRO A 334 26.16 -25.94 10.64
N LEU A 335 25.53 -24.99 9.95
CA LEU A 335 25.62 -23.56 10.23
C LEU A 335 25.25 -23.25 11.69
N GLU A 336 24.23 -23.91 12.22
CA GLU A 336 23.78 -23.74 13.61
C GLU A 336 24.83 -24.14 14.65
N SER A 337 25.71 -25.08 14.31
CA SER A 337 26.78 -25.54 15.20
C SER A 337 28.00 -24.63 15.19
N VAL A 338 28.13 -23.77 14.18
CA VAL A 338 29.32 -22.91 13.97
C VAL A 338 29.01 -21.42 13.99
N TYR A 339 27.74 -21.04 13.95
CA TYR A 339 27.35 -19.64 13.97
C TYR A 339 27.62 -19.03 15.34
N VAL A 340 28.47 -18.01 15.35
CA VAL A 340 28.70 -17.13 16.49
C VAL A 340 28.03 -15.82 16.17
N GLU A 341 27.18 -15.34 17.07
CA GLU A 341 26.48 -14.08 16.88
C GLU A 341 27.49 -12.93 16.68
N LEU A 342 27.38 -12.24 15.55
CA LEU A 342 28.21 -11.08 15.25
C LEU A 342 27.82 -9.92 16.18
N LYS A 343 28.79 -9.44 16.97
CA LYS A 343 28.64 -8.25 17.80
C LYS A 343 29.27 -7.06 17.09
N PHE A 344 28.50 -5.99 16.94
CA PHE A 344 29.06 -4.73 16.46
C PHE A 344 29.95 -4.11 17.55
N ASP A 345 31.23 -3.91 17.24
CA ASP A 345 32.16 -3.19 18.11
C ASP A 345 32.27 -1.73 17.63
N PRO A 346 31.64 -0.78 18.34
CA PRO A 346 31.70 0.64 18.00
C PRO A 346 33.10 1.24 18.13
N THR A 347 34.01 0.56 18.84
CA THR A 347 35.40 0.98 19.05
C THR A 347 36.36 0.45 18.00
N HIS A 348 35.89 -0.41 17.08
CA HIS A 348 36.73 -1.04 16.08
C HIS A 348 37.43 0.04 15.21
N PRO A 349 38.75 -0.06 14.94
CA PRO A 349 39.51 0.95 14.21
C PRO A 349 38.92 1.30 12.83
N SER A 350 38.26 0.34 12.19
CA SER A 350 37.62 0.53 10.89
C SER A 350 36.40 1.46 10.94
N ILE A 351 35.71 1.58 12.07
CA ILE A 351 34.62 2.56 12.25
C ILE A 351 35.20 3.98 12.24
N ARG A 352 36.37 4.18 12.87
CA ARG A 352 37.10 5.45 12.77
C ARG A 352 37.56 5.71 11.33
N ALA A 353 38.11 4.71 10.65
CA ALA A 353 38.55 4.85 9.26
C ALA A 353 37.40 5.21 8.31
N MET A 354 36.24 4.56 8.47
CA MET A 354 35.04 4.79 7.66
C MET A 354 34.48 6.20 7.86
N LYS A 355 34.37 6.65 9.11
CA LYS A 355 33.96 8.03 9.41
C LYS A 355 34.98 9.07 8.94
N MET A 356 36.29 8.75 8.97
CA MET A 356 37.32 9.61 8.38
C MET A 356 37.17 9.72 6.86
N LEU A 357 36.78 8.65 6.16
CA LEU A 357 36.47 8.68 4.73
C LEU A 357 35.23 9.55 4.43
N GLU A 358 34.16 9.42 5.21
CA GLU A 358 32.97 10.29 5.07
C GLU A 358 33.33 11.77 5.27
N ILE A 359 34.12 12.07 6.31
CA ILE A 359 34.64 13.42 6.59
C ILE A 359 35.53 13.92 5.45
N THR A 360 36.35 13.04 4.87
CA THR A 360 37.22 13.33 3.71
C THR A 360 36.39 13.76 2.51
N GLU A 361 35.35 13.00 2.17
CA GLU A 361 34.51 13.27 0.98
C GLU A 361 33.65 14.52 1.20
N GLU A 362 33.08 14.72 2.40
CA GLU A 362 32.38 15.96 2.73
C GLU A 362 33.32 17.18 2.63
N PHE A 363 34.56 17.04 3.10
CA PHE A 363 35.58 18.07 3.02
C PHE A 363 35.93 18.41 1.57
N LYS A 364 36.16 17.41 0.71
CA LYS A 364 36.40 17.64 -0.73
C LYS A 364 35.21 18.33 -1.39
N ARG A 365 33.99 17.84 -1.18
CA ARG A 365 32.78 18.41 -1.78
C ARG A 365 32.61 19.88 -1.41
N LYS A 366 32.83 20.25 -0.14
CA LYS A 366 32.76 21.64 0.31
C LYS A 366 33.94 22.48 -0.21
N LEU A 367 35.16 21.94 -0.22
CA LEU A 367 36.37 22.61 -0.73
C LEU A 367 36.23 23.00 -2.21
N PHE A 368 35.66 22.11 -3.03
CA PHE A 368 35.45 22.32 -4.47
C PHE A 368 34.09 22.93 -4.82
N SER A 369 33.26 23.23 -3.83
CA SER A 369 31.94 23.82 -4.08
C SER A 369 32.03 25.19 -4.77
N PRO A 370 31.08 25.51 -5.67
CA PRO A 370 30.91 26.87 -6.20
C PRO A 370 30.82 27.88 -5.06
N GLY A 371 31.78 28.81 -4.97
CA GLY A 371 31.78 29.87 -3.95
C GLY A 371 32.69 29.66 -2.73
N PHE A 372 33.28 28.48 -2.53
CA PHE A 372 34.26 28.32 -1.43
C PHE A 372 35.52 29.15 -1.67
N PHE A 373 36.14 29.00 -2.85
CA PHE A 373 37.15 29.92 -3.35
C PHE A 373 36.50 31.02 -4.17
N ASN A 374 36.86 32.28 -3.90
CA ASN A 374 36.47 33.40 -4.75
C ASN A 374 37.18 33.33 -6.11
N GLU A 375 36.72 34.13 -7.07
CA GLU A 375 37.22 34.07 -8.45
C GLU A 375 38.73 34.36 -8.55
N HIS A 376 39.23 35.28 -7.74
CA HIS A 376 40.66 35.63 -7.67
C HIS A 376 41.50 34.48 -7.10
N GLU A 377 41.08 33.88 -5.99
CA GLU A 377 41.73 32.72 -5.36
C GLU A 377 41.77 31.52 -6.33
N ARG A 378 40.69 31.28 -7.09
CA ARG A 378 40.65 30.21 -8.10
C ARG A 378 41.64 30.45 -9.24
N GLN A 379 41.72 31.68 -9.74
CA GLN A 379 42.65 32.03 -10.80
C GLN A 379 44.11 31.87 -10.34
N GLN A 380 44.44 32.29 -9.11
CA GLN A 380 45.78 32.10 -8.53
C GLN A 380 46.12 30.63 -8.34
N LEU A 381 45.20 29.82 -7.78
CA LEU A 381 45.40 28.38 -7.62
C LEU A 381 45.60 27.66 -8.96
N ASN A 382 44.79 27.98 -9.98
CA ASN A 382 44.93 27.40 -11.32
C ASN A 382 46.28 27.76 -11.96
N ARG A 383 46.74 29.01 -11.83
CA ARG A 383 48.08 29.42 -12.29
C ARG A 383 49.18 28.64 -11.57
N ALA A 384 49.06 28.45 -10.26
CA ALA A 384 50.05 27.71 -9.48
C ALA A 384 50.11 26.22 -9.86
N ILE A 385 48.97 25.61 -10.19
CA ILE A 385 48.88 24.24 -10.69
C ILE A 385 49.62 24.10 -12.02
N ILE A 386 49.40 25.05 -12.95
CA ILE A 386 50.05 25.08 -14.27
C ILE A 386 51.57 25.25 -14.13
N GLU A 387 52.04 26.18 -13.31
CA GLU A 387 53.48 26.46 -13.15
C GLU A 387 54.26 25.30 -12.48
N LYS A 388 53.60 24.47 -11.68
CA LYS A 388 54.24 23.35 -10.96
C LYS A 388 54.26 22.03 -11.74
N ASN A 389 53.84 22.01 -13.02
CA ASN A 389 53.67 20.77 -13.81
C ASN A 389 52.88 19.69 -13.05
N ALA A 390 51.91 20.09 -12.25
CA ALA A 390 51.09 19.14 -11.51
C ALA A 390 50.12 18.48 -12.50
N PHE A 391 50.18 17.14 -12.61
CA PHE A 391 49.14 16.36 -13.29
C PHE A 391 47.77 16.74 -12.71
N ASN A 392 46.78 16.81 -13.62
CA ASN A 392 45.36 17.09 -13.43
C ASN A 392 44.88 17.28 -11.98
N SER A 393 44.21 18.41 -11.69
CA SER A 393 43.79 18.83 -10.34
C SER A 393 43.01 17.79 -9.53
N GLU A 394 42.40 16.80 -10.19
CA GLU A 394 41.65 15.70 -9.58
C GLU A 394 42.53 14.58 -8.98
N MET A 395 43.77 14.40 -9.46
CA MET A 395 44.57 13.21 -9.16
C MET A 395 45.26 13.24 -7.78
N TYR A 396 45.37 14.43 -7.16
CA TYR A 396 46.09 14.63 -5.88
C TYR A 396 45.18 14.78 -4.64
N CYS A 397 43.86 14.74 -4.81
CA CYS A 397 42.91 14.90 -3.71
C CYS A 397 42.65 13.58 -2.97
N ARG A 398 43.68 13.02 -2.34
CA ARG A 398 43.52 12.08 -1.21
C ARG A 398 43.87 12.81 0.09
N ASP A 399 43.21 12.45 1.19
CA ASP A 399 43.23 13.21 2.45
C ASP A 399 44.64 13.50 3.01
N PHE A 400 45.60 12.59 2.77
CA PHE A 400 46.99 12.75 3.17
C PHE A 400 47.82 13.71 2.30
N MET A 401 47.29 14.11 1.14
CA MET A 401 47.99 14.89 0.12
C MET A 401 47.44 16.31 -0.03
N ILE A 402 46.21 16.63 0.41
CA ILE A 402 45.62 17.97 0.23
C ILE A 402 46.42 19.04 0.99
N ASP A 403 46.77 18.79 2.26
CA ASP A 403 47.56 19.73 3.05
C ASP A 403 48.98 19.91 2.45
N GLN A 404 49.58 18.82 1.96
CA GLN A 404 50.88 18.86 1.28
C GLN A 404 50.81 19.60 -0.06
N TRP A 405 49.76 19.35 -0.85
CA TRP A 405 49.49 19.97 -2.13
C TRP A 405 49.23 21.47 -1.99
N LEU A 406 48.36 21.87 -1.05
CA LEU A 406 48.14 23.28 -0.71
C LEU A 406 49.43 23.94 -0.26
N ASN A 407 50.24 23.28 0.57
CA ASN A 407 51.54 23.83 0.98
C ASN A 407 52.50 24.01 -0.21
N VAL A 408 52.53 23.07 -1.17
CA VAL A 408 53.36 23.17 -2.38
C VAL A 408 52.88 24.31 -3.28
N LEU A 409 51.58 24.43 -3.53
CA LEU A 409 51.04 25.51 -4.37
C LEU A 409 51.23 26.89 -3.75
N LEU A 410 50.90 27.02 -2.46
CA LEU A 410 50.98 28.28 -1.72
C LEU A 410 52.42 28.68 -1.38
N SER A 411 53.41 27.80 -1.59
CA SER A 411 54.83 28.15 -1.50
C SER A 411 55.35 28.93 -2.72
N ASN A 412 54.56 29.05 -3.79
CA ASN A 412 54.93 29.79 -4.98
C ASN A 412 54.86 31.31 -4.73
N LYS A 413 55.99 31.88 -4.30
CA LYS A 413 56.18 33.31 -4.02
C LYS A 413 55.93 34.23 -5.23
N ASN A 414 55.91 33.68 -6.45
CA ASN A 414 55.58 34.45 -7.67
C ASN A 414 54.07 34.69 -7.83
N ILE A 415 53.24 33.89 -7.15
CA ILE A 415 51.78 33.92 -7.30
C ILE A 415 51.09 34.37 -6.01
N PHE A 416 51.60 33.93 -4.85
CA PHE A 416 51.00 34.22 -3.55
C PHE A 416 51.96 35.04 -2.67
N THR A 417 51.44 36.11 -2.08
CA THR A 417 52.07 36.74 -0.92
C THR A 417 51.90 35.87 0.32
N ASP A 418 52.76 36.06 1.32
CA ASP A 418 52.66 35.31 2.59
C ASP A 418 51.30 35.51 3.28
N ASN A 419 50.70 36.70 3.14
CA ASN A 419 49.38 37.00 3.68
C ASN A 419 48.25 36.25 2.95
N GLU A 420 48.29 36.20 1.61
CA GLU A 420 47.31 35.46 0.82
C GLU A 420 47.42 33.95 1.05
N ALA A 421 48.65 33.43 1.07
CA ALA A 421 48.92 32.03 1.35
C ALA A 421 48.38 31.62 2.74
N ASN A 422 48.63 32.45 3.75
CA ASN A 422 48.12 32.19 5.10
C ASN A 422 46.59 32.31 5.17
N ALA A 423 45.98 33.29 4.50
CA ALA A 423 44.52 33.44 4.46
C ALA A 423 43.83 32.21 3.87
N ILE A 424 44.35 31.68 2.76
CA ILE A 424 43.83 30.45 2.14
C ILE A 424 43.99 29.24 3.07
N LYS A 425 45.17 29.07 3.71
CA LYS A 425 45.39 27.99 4.69
C LYS A 425 44.43 28.09 5.88
N THR A 426 44.24 29.28 6.43
CA THR A 426 43.30 29.50 7.55
C THR A 426 41.87 29.18 7.15
N LYS A 427 41.46 29.56 5.92
CA LYS A 427 40.13 29.27 5.38
C LYS A 427 39.88 27.76 5.23
N VAL A 428 40.85 27.03 4.67
CA VAL A 428 40.78 25.56 4.52
C VAL A 428 40.79 24.87 5.89
N ASN A 429 41.64 25.31 6.82
CA ASN A 429 41.70 24.76 8.17
C ASN A 429 40.40 24.99 8.94
N ARG A 430 39.76 26.15 8.80
CA ARG A 430 38.42 26.42 9.37
C ARG A 430 37.37 25.49 8.80
N LEU A 431 37.39 25.22 7.49
CA LEU A 431 36.48 24.24 6.89
C LEU A 431 36.68 22.85 7.50
N LYS A 432 37.93 22.41 7.63
CA LYS A 432 38.29 21.11 8.21
C LYS A 432 37.81 21.00 9.67
N GLN A 433 38.06 22.03 10.48
CA GLN A 433 37.59 22.08 11.88
C GLN A 433 36.07 22.09 11.97
N ASN A 434 35.37 22.91 11.17
CA ASN A 434 33.91 22.94 11.16
C ASN A 434 33.30 21.58 10.81
N ILE A 435 33.88 20.85 9.85
CA ILE A 435 33.40 19.51 9.48
C ILE A 435 33.67 18.50 10.60
N LEU A 436 34.83 18.58 11.26
CA LEU A 436 35.15 17.72 12.41
C LEU A 436 34.23 17.99 13.60
N GLU A 437 33.92 19.26 13.89
CA GLU A 437 33.00 19.67 14.97
C GLU A 437 31.54 19.33 14.66
N GLN A 438 31.09 19.50 13.41
CA GLN A 438 29.75 19.12 12.97
C GLN A 438 29.53 17.60 12.96
N ASN A 439 30.60 16.84 12.68
CA ASN A 439 30.62 15.38 12.76
C ASN A 439 31.01 14.88 14.16
N ASN A 440 30.77 15.67 15.21
CA ASN A 440 30.89 15.24 16.60
C ASN A 440 30.24 13.87 16.76
N PHE A 441 31.06 12.88 17.13
CA PHE A 441 30.76 11.46 17.06
C PHE A 441 29.34 11.15 17.56
N LYS A 442 28.37 10.93 16.67
CA LYS A 442 27.16 10.20 17.06
C LYS A 442 27.64 8.87 17.64
N GLU A 443 27.34 8.64 18.92
CA GLU A 443 27.76 7.45 19.66
C GLU A 443 27.36 6.22 18.86
N ALA A 444 28.37 5.50 18.37
CA ALA A 444 28.16 4.22 17.73
C ALA A 444 27.63 3.28 18.82
N ARG A 445 26.42 2.78 18.64
CA ARG A 445 25.77 1.88 19.60
C ARG A 445 26.03 0.44 19.23
N GLN A 446 26.22 -0.40 20.23
CA GLN A 446 26.23 -1.84 20.03
C GLN A 446 24.80 -2.31 19.70
N TYR A 447 24.66 -3.03 18.58
CA TYR A 447 23.41 -3.67 18.18
C TYR A 447 23.60 -5.18 18.12
N GLN A 448 22.62 -5.91 18.65
CA GLN A 448 22.41 -7.31 18.28
C GLN A 448 21.58 -7.38 17.00
N ILE A 449 21.75 -8.45 16.21
CA ILE A 449 21.04 -8.57 14.94
C ILE A 449 19.51 -8.65 15.12
N GLN A 450 19.05 -9.28 16.21
CA GLN A 450 17.64 -9.35 16.58
C GLN A 450 17.07 -7.95 16.88
N GLN A 451 17.83 -7.12 17.60
CA GLN A 451 17.43 -5.74 17.91
C GLN A 451 17.38 -4.91 16.62
N ALA A 452 18.40 -4.98 15.78
CA ALA A 452 18.40 -4.31 14.48
C ALA A 452 17.20 -4.72 13.61
N TYR A 453 16.84 -6.01 13.61
CA TYR A 453 15.65 -6.50 12.93
C TYR A 453 14.35 -5.95 13.54
N ASN A 454 14.27 -5.78 14.86
CA ASN A 454 13.06 -5.26 15.50
C ASN A 454 12.92 -3.74 15.38
N ASP A 455 14.03 -3.01 15.23
CA ASP A 455 14.03 -1.55 15.27
C ASP A 455 14.12 -0.91 13.88
N LEU A 456 14.72 -1.60 12.90
CA LEU A 456 15.02 -1.05 11.58
C LEU A 456 14.20 -1.73 10.49
N LYS A 457 13.47 -0.93 9.71
CA LYS A 457 12.76 -1.42 8.53
C LYS A 457 13.71 -1.92 7.45
N HIS A 458 14.80 -1.20 7.19
CA HIS A 458 15.84 -1.57 6.23
C HIS A 458 17.21 -1.26 6.86
N PHE A 459 18.25 -2.06 6.57
CA PHE A 459 19.61 -1.76 7.01
C PHE A 459 20.70 -2.41 6.15
N ILE A 460 21.90 -1.84 6.19
CA ILE A 460 23.10 -2.40 5.56
C ILE A 460 24.01 -3.02 6.62
N VAL A 461 24.51 -4.22 6.35
CA VAL A 461 25.55 -4.87 7.13
C VAL A 461 26.90 -4.68 6.43
N LEU A 462 27.77 -3.91 7.09
CA LEU A 462 29.11 -3.61 6.61
C LEU A 462 30.13 -4.44 7.37
N GLY A 463 31.12 -5.00 6.65
CA GLY A 463 32.19 -5.78 7.27
C GLY A 463 33.37 -6.03 6.36
N HIS A 464 34.52 -6.36 6.94
CA HIS A 464 35.72 -6.74 6.19
C HIS A 464 35.55 -8.03 5.37
N PRO A 465 36.41 -8.28 4.37
CA PRO A 465 36.52 -9.61 3.77
C PRO A 465 36.71 -10.67 4.86
N GLY A 466 35.97 -11.79 4.77
CA GLY A 466 36.02 -12.86 5.78
C GLY A 466 35.29 -12.58 7.10
N SER A 467 34.65 -11.42 7.28
CA SER A 467 33.92 -11.08 8.53
C SER A 467 32.61 -11.85 8.76
N GLY A 468 32.29 -12.84 7.92
CA GLY A 468 31.08 -13.66 8.06
C GLY A 468 29.77 -13.07 7.52
N LYS A 469 29.80 -12.05 6.64
CA LYS A 469 28.58 -11.43 6.07
C LYS A 469 27.67 -12.42 5.32
N THR A 470 28.25 -13.28 4.49
CA THR A 470 27.53 -14.34 3.79
C THR A 470 26.92 -15.35 4.76
N THR A 471 27.69 -15.72 5.79
CA THR A 471 27.24 -16.61 6.87
C THR A 471 26.04 -16.02 7.63
N LEU A 472 26.09 -14.72 7.95
CA LEU A 472 24.98 -13.99 8.56
C LEU A 472 23.74 -13.98 7.66
N SER A 473 23.91 -13.70 6.36
CA SER A 473 22.81 -13.65 5.40
C SER A 473 22.08 -15.00 5.33
N LYS A 474 22.85 -16.10 5.19
CA LYS A 474 22.32 -17.48 5.22
C LYS A 474 21.63 -17.79 6.55
N TRP A 475 22.25 -17.42 7.67
CA TRP A 475 21.66 -17.64 9.00
C TRP A 475 20.32 -16.90 9.16
N LEU A 476 20.23 -15.64 8.72
CA LEU A 476 18.97 -14.88 8.73
C LEU A 476 17.87 -15.56 7.91
N VAL A 477 18.20 -16.00 6.69
CA VAL A 477 17.26 -16.71 5.80
C VAL A 477 16.69 -17.96 6.47
N ILE A 478 17.56 -18.78 7.08
CA ILE A 478 17.13 -20.03 7.74
C ILE A 478 16.21 -19.74 8.92
N ASN A 479 16.58 -18.78 9.78
CA ASN A 479 15.79 -18.45 10.96
C ASN A 479 14.42 -17.86 10.57
N MET A 480 14.37 -17.03 9.54
CA MET A 480 13.12 -16.51 8.98
C MET A 480 12.27 -17.59 8.33
N ALA A 481 12.88 -18.53 7.61
CA ALA A 481 12.17 -19.64 7.00
C ALA A 481 11.60 -20.58 8.06
N LYS A 482 12.34 -20.84 9.15
CA LYS A 482 11.86 -21.58 10.32
C LYS A 482 10.70 -20.85 11.00
N GLN A 483 10.82 -19.54 11.20
CA GLN A 483 9.75 -18.70 11.75
C GLN A 483 8.49 -18.85 10.88
N CYS A 484 8.59 -18.64 9.56
CA CYS A 484 7.51 -18.82 8.57
C CYS A 484 6.79 -20.18 8.61
N LEU A 485 7.46 -21.22 9.13
CA LEU A 485 6.95 -22.59 9.29
C LEU A 485 6.42 -22.88 10.70
N GLY A 486 6.38 -21.88 11.60
CA GLY A 486 6.06 -22.05 13.01
C GLY A 486 7.08 -22.88 13.78
N LYS A 487 8.34 -22.95 13.32
CA LYS A 487 9.42 -23.71 13.95
C LYS A 487 10.25 -22.80 14.85
N LYS A 488 10.76 -23.36 15.96
CA LYS A 488 11.73 -22.68 16.84
C LYS A 488 12.97 -22.28 16.03
N ASN A 489 13.47 -21.08 16.29
CA ASN A 489 14.65 -20.52 15.64
C ASN A 489 15.50 -19.77 16.68
N MET A 490 16.66 -19.28 16.26
CA MET A 490 17.64 -18.59 17.11
C MET A 490 17.48 -17.06 17.11
N LEU A 491 16.61 -16.50 16.27
CA LEU A 491 16.40 -15.05 16.19
C LEU A 491 15.25 -14.58 17.08
N PHE A 492 14.25 -15.43 17.32
CA PHE A 492 13.05 -15.08 18.08
C PHE A 492 12.84 -16.04 19.25
N ASP A 493 12.65 -15.49 20.45
CA ASP A 493 12.43 -16.28 21.68
C ASP A 493 11.06 -16.96 21.73
N HIS A 494 10.10 -16.44 20.96
CA HIS A 494 8.75 -16.97 20.86
C HIS A 494 8.36 -17.18 19.39
N ILE A 495 7.54 -18.21 19.15
CA ILE A 495 6.87 -18.39 17.86
C ILE A 495 5.76 -17.35 17.80
N TYR A 496 6.05 -16.21 17.17
CA TYR A 496 5.05 -15.15 16.96
C TYR A 496 4.06 -15.52 15.86
N SER A 497 2.79 -15.12 16.00
CA SER A 497 1.75 -15.25 14.95
C SER A 497 1.67 -14.06 14.00
N ARG A 498 2.57 -13.08 14.09
CA ARG A 498 2.52 -11.84 13.29
C ARG A 498 3.14 -12.06 11.91
N LYS A 499 2.37 -11.79 10.85
CA LYS A 499 2.75 -11.61 9.42
C LYS A 499 4.24 -11.82 9.14
N GLU A 500 4.65 -13.08 9.05
CA GLU A 500 6.04 -13.47 8.90
C GLU A 500 6.50 -13.15 7.48
N LYS A 501 7.66 -12.48 7.35
CA LYS A 501 8.17 -12.09 6.04
C LYS A 501 8.86 -13.27 5.37
N ILE A 502 8.40 -13.64 4.18
CA ILE A 502 9.02 -14.71 3.38
C ILE A 502 10.44 -14.24 3.00
N PRO A 503 11.51 -14.96 3.39
CA PRO A 503 12.88 -14.57 3.08
C PRO A 503 13.24 -14.92 1.63
N ILE A 504 13.97 -14.02 0.96
CA ILE A 504 14.57 -14.21 -0.36
C ILE A 504 16.03 -13.76 -0.27
N LEU A 505 16.96 -14.63 -0.67
CA LEU A 505 18.39 -14.31 -0.73
C LEU A 505 18.80 -14.06 -2.18
N ILE A 506 19.30 -12.85 -2.46
CA ILE A 506 19.74 -12.43 -3.79
C ILE A 506 21.24 -12.12 -3.75
N PRO A 507 22.11 -13.04 -4.19
CA PRO A 507 23.50 -12.71 -4.47
C PRO A 507 23.54 -11.75 -5.66
N ILE A 508 24.01 -10.53 -5.43
CA ILE A 508 23.93 -9.44 -6.41
C ILE A 508 24.69 -9.78 -7.69
N TRP A 509 25.80 -10.51 -7.58
CA TRP A 509 26.59 -10.92 -8.74
C TRP A 509 25.79 -11.75 -9.75
N LYS A 510 24.78 -12.53 -9.31
CA LYS A 510 23.91 -13.29 -10.21
C LYS A 510 23.01 -12.40 -11.06
N TYR A 511 22.45 -11.35 -10.47
CA TYR A 511 21.67 -10.35 -11.21
C TYR A 511 22.56 -9.65 -12.25
N VAL A 512 23.77 -9.28 -11.84
CA VAL A 512 24.75 -8.63 -12.70
C VAL A 512 25.15 -9.52 -13.88
N ASP A 513 25.39 -10.81 -13.65
CA ASP A 513 25.74 -11.74 -14.73
C ASP A 513 24.58 -11.94 -15.71
N GLN A 514 23.33 -12.04 -15.23
CA GLN A 514 22.16 -12.09 -16.12
C GLN A 514 22.01 -10.84 -17.01
N ILE A 515 22.32 -9.64 -16.48
CA ILE A 515 22.27 -8.40 -17.28
C ILE A 515 23.35 -8.41 -18.38
N LYS A 516 24.52 -8.99 -18.12
CA LYS A 516 25.60 -9.07 -19.12
C LYS A 516 25.24 -9.99 -20.28
N GLU A 517 24.55 -11.09 -20.01
CA GLU A 517 24.16 -12.07 -21.04
C GLU A 517 23.06 -11.54 -21.97
N ASN A 518 22.18 -10.67 -21.47
CA ASN A 518 21.07 -10.08 -22.22
C ASN A 518 21.48 -8.75 -22.92
N HIS A 519 22.16 -8.84 -24.06
CA HIS A 519 22.49 -7.68 -24.88
C HIS A 519 21.26 -7.10 -25.62
N ASN A 520 20.81 -5.92 -25.14
CA ASN A 520 20.20 -4.80 -25.89
C ASN A 520 18.70 -4.59 -26.11
N GLU A 521 17.74 -5.48 -25.79
CA GLU A 521 16.32 -5.10 -25.96
C GLU A 521 15.35 -5.41 -24.80
N ASN A 522 15.68 -6.33 -23.87
CA ASN A 522 14.82 -6.63 -22.70
C ASN A 522 15.66 -6.93 -21.45
N LYS A 523 16.33 -5.91 -20.89
CA LYS A 523 16.97 -6.07 -19.57
C LYS A 523 15.90 -6.22 -18.49
N SER A 524 15.86 -7.37 -17.83
CA SER A 524 15.03 -7.58 -16.63
C SER A 524 15.48 -6.63 -15.52
N THR A 525 14.54 -5.92 -14.91
CA THR A 525 14.83 -5.10 -13.72
C THR A 525 15.17 -5.98 -12.52
N LEU A 526 15.79 -5.39 -11.49
CA LEU A 526 16.05 -6.04 -10.20
C LEU A 526 14.74 -6.50 -9.55
N LEU A 527 13.67 -5.71 -9.66
CA LEU A 527 12.34 -6.12 -9.20
C LEU A 527 11.86 -7.38 -9.91
N GLN A 528 12.03 -7.44 -11.23
CA GLN A 528 11.71 -8.62 -12.03
C GLN A 528 12.55 -9.83 -11.64
N PHE A 529 13.86 -9.62 -11.46
CA PHE A 529 14.79 -10.66 -11.06
C PHE A 529 14.39 -11.32 -9.73
N ILE A 530 13.92 -10.55 -8.73
CA ILE A 530 13.54 -11.06 -7.41
C ILE A 530 12.42 -12.11 -7.48
N TYR A 531 11.37 -11.87 -8.28
CA TYR A 531 10.23 -12.80 -8.35
C TYR A 531 10.38 -13.90 -9.40
N GLU A 532 11.27 -13.74 -10.37
CA GLU A 532 11.55 -14.78 -11.38
C GLU A 532 12.60 -15.79 -10.91
N ASN A 533 13.53 -15.36 -10.04
CA ASN A 533 14.67 -16.18 -9.63
C ASN A 533 14.76 -16.43 -8.10
N PRO A 534 13.66 -16.71 -7.36
CA PRO A 534 13.74 -16.88 -5.91
C PRO A 534 14.57 -18.10 -5.47
N THR A 535 14.76 -19.08 -6.37
CA THR A 535 15.55 -20.30 -6.14
C THR A 535 16.66 -20.49 -7.18
N PHE A 536 16.84 -19.53 -8.09
CA PHE A 536 17.75 -19.62 -9.24
C PHE A 536 17.52 -20.94 -10.03
N ASP A 537 18.57 -21.52 -10.61
CA ASP A 537 18.50 -22.75 -11.42
C ASP A 537 18.32 -24.06 -10.61
N SER A 538 17.84 -23.99 -9.37
CA SER A 538 17.70 -25.16 -8.49
C SER A 538 16.75 -26.23 -9.04
N THR A 539 17.23 -27.46 -9.25
CA THR A 539 16.41 -28.59 -9.72
C THR A 539 15.38 -29.08 -8.69
N PHE A 540 15.28 -28.45 -7.52
CA PHE A 540 14.33 -28.80 -6.46
C PHE A 540 12.86 -28.53 -6.84
N PHE A 541 12.64 -27.63 -7.80
CA PHE A 541 11.32 -27.24 -8.30
C PHE A 541 11.16 -27.64 -9.77
N ASN A 542 10.05 -28.29 -10.10
CA ASN A 542 9.68 -28.53 -11.50
C ASN A 542 9.13 -27.23 -12.14
N ASN A 543 8.89 -27.24 -13.45
CA ASN A 543 8.46 -26.05 -14.20
C ASN A 543 7.13 -25.46 -13.68
N GLU A 544 6.15 -26.30 -13.36
CA GLU A 544 4.86 -25.82 -12.82
C GLU A 544 5.03 -25.20 -11.43
N GLU A 545 5.82 -25.83 -10.55
CA GLU A 545 6.11 -25.30 -9.22
C GLU A 545 6.91 -24.01 -9.26
N ARG A 546 7.79 -23.81 -10.27
CA ARG A 546 8.51 -22.55 -10.47
C ARG A 546 7.58 -21.41 -10.86
N ILE A 547 6.64 -21.68 -11.76
CA ILE A 547 5.60 -20.71 -12.13
C ILE A 547 4.79 -20.34 -10.89
N GLU A 548 4.33 -21.33 -10.13
CA GLU A 548 3.58 -21.13 -8.89
C GLU A 548 4.38 -20.33 -7.85
N LEU A 549 5.67 -20.65 -7.71
CA LEU A 549 6.57 -19.95 -6.80
C LEU A 549 6.76 -18.49 -7.22
N SER A 550 6.91 -18.23 -8.52
CA SER A 550 7.00 -16.86 -9.03
C SER A 550 5.73 -16.06 -8.72
N PHE A 551 4.55 -16.66 -8.88
CA PHE A 551 3.28 -16.05 -8.47
C PHE A 551 3.22 -15.77 -6.97
N LEU A 552 3.61 -16.74 -6.14
CA LEU A 552 3.69 -16.55 -4.68
C LEU A 552 4.60 -15.37 -4.33
N MET A 553 5.75 -15.21 -5.01
CA MET A 553 6.66 -14.08 -4.78
C MET A 553 6.05 -12.75 -5.21
N LYS A 554 5.39 -12.71 -6.39
CA LYS A 554 4.69 -11.51 -6.88
C LYS A 554 3.65 -11.03 -5.87
N GLU A 555 2.79 -11.93 -5.41
CA GLU A 555 1.77 -11.66 -4.41
C GLU A 555 2.38 -11.19 -3.07
N SER A 556 3.39 -11.91 -2.58
CA SER A 556 4.04 -11.57 -1.30
C SER A 556 4.73 -10.21 -1.34
N LEU A 557 5.37 -9.85 -2.46
CA LEU A 557 6.01 -8.55 -2.66
C LEU A 557 4.97 -7.43 -2.67
N VAL A 558 3.85 -7.63 -3.35
CA VAL A 558 2.73 -6.69 -3.36
C VAL A 558 2.15 -6.47 -1.96
N GLU A 559 1.94 -7.55 -1.21
CA GLU A 559 1.38 -7.48 0.14
C GLU A 559 2.32 -6.83 1.16
N GLY A 560 3.60 -6.65 0.83
CA GLY A 560 4.61 -6.17 1.75
C GLY A 560 5.12 -7.24 2.73
N ASN A 561 4.97 -8.51 2.38
CA ASN A 561 5.25 -9.66 3.23
C ASN A 561 6.58 -10.36 2.89
N VAL A 562 7.54 -9.66 2.28
CA VAL A 562 8.84 -10.24 1.91
C VAL A 562 9.99 -9.57 2.64
N LEU A 563 10.99 -10.38 3.00
CA LEU A 563 12.32 -9.96 3.41
C LEU A 563 13.29 -10.31 2.29
N VAL A 564 13.84 -9.32 1.59
CA VAL A 564 14.88 -9.52 0.58
C VAL A 564 16.24 -9.20 1.21
N ILE A 565 17.18 -10.14 1.10
CA ILE A 565 18.56 -9.97 1.54
C ILE A 565 19.43 -9.93 0.28
N PHE A 566 19.96 -8.75 -0.03
CA PHE A 566 20.92 -8.55 -1.10
C PHE A 566 22.34 -8.82 -0.57
N GLU A 567 23.00 -9.82 -1.16
CA GLU A 567 24.28 -10.32 -0.69
C GLU A 567 25.41 -9.96 -1.66
N GLY A 568 26.52 -9.47 -1.11
CA GLY A 568 27.75 -9.22 -1.88
C GLY A 568 27.68 -8.01 -2.82
N LEU A 569 27.19 -6.85 -2.36
CA LEU A 569 27.18 -5.63 -3.19
C LEU A 569 28.60 -5.22 -3.63
N ASP A 570 29.59 -5.54 -2.82
CA ASP A 570 31.01 -5.32 -3.12
C ASP A 570 31.57 -6.22 -4.24
N GLU A 571 30.84 -7.27 -4.64
CA GLU A 571 31.24 -8.21 -5.68
C GLU A 571 30.85 -7.75 -7.09
N VAL A 572 30.13 -6.63 -7.20
CA VAL A 572 29.74 -6.04 -8.49
C VAL A 572 30.99 -5.54 -9.22
N PRO A 573 31.31 -6.04 -10.43
CA PRO A 573 32.49 -5.60 -11.17
C PRO A 573 32.46 -4.10 -11.53
N ILE A 574 33.63 -3.49 -11.68
CA ILE A 574 33.78 -2.04 -11.97
C ILE A 574 33.19 -1.64 -13.34
N HIS A 575 33.17 -2.57 -14.31
CA HIS A 575 32.74 -2.31 -15.69
C HIS A 575 31.22 -2.44 -15.91
N VAL A 576 30.47 -2.84 -14.88
CA VAL A 576 29.01 -2.87 -14.90
C VAL A 576 28.54 -1.46 -14.53
N ASP A 577 27.48 -0.95 -15.15
CA ASP A 577 26.90 0.34 -14.78
C ASP A 577 26.30 0.25 -13.36
N ARG A 578 27.18 0.41 -12.36
CA ARG A 578 26.86 0.39 -10.94
C ARG A 578 25.83 1.45 -10.58
N SER A 579 25.79 2.55 -11.33
CA SER A 579 24.83 3.62 -11.08
C SER A 579 23.39 3.14 -11.30
N ASP A 580 23.16 2.26 -12.27
CA ASP A 580 21.84 1.71 -12.54
C ASP A 580 21.38 0.73 -11.47
N LEU A 581 22.26 -0.18 -11.03
CA LEU A 581 21.95 -1.10 -9.92
C LEU A 581 21.57 -0.33 -8.64
N ILE A 582 22.34 0.70 -8.29
CA ILE A 582 22.06 1.52 -7.11
C ILE A 582 20.75 2.29 -7.25
N LYS A 583 20.43 2.83 -8.44
CA LYS A 583 19.12 3.45 -8.70
C LYS A 583 17.97 2.47 -8.50
N GLU A 584 18.11 1.23 -8.96
CA GLU A 584 17.07 0.21 -8.80
C GLU A 584 16.89 -0.20 -7.33
N ILE A 585 17.99 -0.37 -6.58
CA ILE A 585 17.94 -0.61 -5.13
C ILE A 585 17.25 0.55 -4.41
N ASN A 586 17.63 1.80 -4.71
CA ASN A 586 16.99 2.98 -4.12
C ASN A 586 15.50 3.03 -4.45
N THR A 587 15.12 2.70 -5.69
CA THR A 587 13.71 2.65 -6.10
C THR A 587 12.92 1.60 -5.32
N LEU A 588 13.51 0.43 -5.03
CA LEU A 588 12.90 -0.59 -4.17
C LEU A 588 12.75 -0.15 -2.70
N LEU A 589 13.70 0.64 -2.19
CA LEU A 589 13.67 1.16 -0.82
C LEU A 589 12.62 2.27 -0.67
N GLU A 590 12.42 3.09 -1.70
CA GLU A 590 11.60 4.30 -1.64
C GLU A 590 10.15 4.12 -2.13
N ARG A 591 9.90 3.17 -3.05
CA ARG A 591 8.59 3.02 -3.71
C ARG A 591 7.86 1.74 -3.32
N GLY A 592 6.52 1.83 -3.32
CA GLY A 592 5.65 0.65 -3.28
C GLY A 592 5.78 -0.20 -4.53
N ILE A 593 5.41 -1.48 -4.39
CA ILE A 593 5.36 -2.44 -5.50
C ILE A 593 3.89 -2.67 -5.83
N ASP A 594 3.52 -2.37 -7.08
CA ASP A 594 2.20 -2.61 -7.66
C ASP A 594 2.28 -3.73 -8.71
N TYR A 595 1.13 -4.24 -9.12
CA TYR A 595 1.00 -5.23 -10.18
C TYR A 595 0.44 -4.59 -11.46
N ASP A 596 1.12 -4.79 -12.59
CA ASP A 596 0.64 -4.40 -13.91
C ASP A 596 -0.04 -5.60 -14.58
N VAL A 597 -1.37 -5.60 -14.55
CA VAL A 597 -2.21 -6.65 -15.13
C VAL A 597 -2.00 -6.79 -16.64
N ILE A 598 -1.82 -5.67 -17.36
CA ILE A 598 -1.73 -5.66 -18.82
C ILE A 598 -0.46 -6.36 -19.27
N HIS A 599 0.65 -6.09 -18.58
CA HIS A 599 1.97 -6.60 -18.94
C HIS A 599 2.40 -7.80 -18.08
N ASN A 600 1.53 -8.28 -17.19
CA ASN A 600 1.76 -9.43 -16.31
C ASN A 600 3.08 -9.33 -15.48
N LYS A 601 3.41 -8.14 -14.98
CA LYS A 601 4.67 -7.85 -14.29
C LYS A 601 4.48 -6.96 -13.07
N LEU A 602 5.45 -6.96 -12.15
CA LEU A 602 5.46 -5.97 -11.07
C LEU A 602 5.99 -4.64 -11.58
N ILE A 603 5.41 -3.56 -11.07
CA ILE A 603 5.83 -2.19 -11.35
C ILE A 603 6.01 -1.42 -10.05
N TYR A 604 6.73 -0.31 -10.10
CA TYR A 604 6.76 0.61 -8.97
C TYR A 604 5.51 1.47 -8.95
N SER A 605 4.95 1.72 -7.76
CA SER A 605 3.74 2.52 -7.62
C SER A 605 3.93 3.95 -8.14
N ILE A 606 2.91 4.46 -8.83
CA ILE A 606 2.93 5.74 -9.57
C ILE A 606 2.50 6.92 -8.68
N TYR A 607 1.78 6.67 -7.57
CA TYR A 607 1.36 7.71 -6.64
C TYR A 607 2.46 8.00 -5.60
N GLU A 608 2.64 9.28 -5.24
CA GLU A 608 3.54 9.72 -4.17
C GLU A 608 3.03 9.28 -2.77
N GLN A 609 2.91 7.97 -2.55
CA GLN A 609 2.78 7.36 -1.22
C GLN A 609 4.12 7.40 -0.46
N LYS A 610 4.88 8.50 -0.62
CA LYS A 610 6.18 8.72 0.02
C LYS A 610 6.09 8.55 1.53
N GLU A 611 4.99 8.94 2.18
CA GLU A 611 4.84 8.82 3.64
C GLU A 611 4.63 7.37 4.13
N ILE A 612 4.02 6.50 3.31
CA ILE A 612 3.67 5.11 3.65
C ILE A 612 4.79 4.13 3.29
N HIS A 613 5.60 4.42 2.27
CA HIS A 613 6.78 3.61 1.97
C HIS A 613 8.02 4.07 2.74
N ASN A 614 8.06 5.33 3.20
CA ASN A 614 9.10 5.83 4.10
C ASN A 614 8.80 5.65 5.60
N THR A 615 7.81 4.84 5.99
CA THR A 615 7.64 4.54 7.42
C THR A 615 8.90 3.88 7.99
N ARG A 616 9.27 4.26 9.21
CA ARG A 616 10.31 3.57 9.98
C ARG A 616 9.81 2.29 10.65
N ASP A 617 8.51 2.02 10.64
CA ASP A 617 7.89 0.84 11.25
C ASP A 617 8.38 -0.43 10.52
N PRO A 618 9.16 -1.28 11.21
CA PRO A 618 9.70 -2.51 10.64
C PRO A 618 8.64 -3.53 10.25
N THR A 619 7.40 -3.39 10.74
CA THR A 619 6.31 -4.34 10.51
C THR A 619 5.51 -4.07 9.23
N ILE A 620 5.67 -2.89 8.62
CA ILE A 620 4.88 -2.45 7.46
C ILE A 620 5.70 -2.55 6.18
N GLY A 621 5.12 -3.18 5.13
CA GLY A 621 5.72 -3.24 3.80
C GLY A 621 6.92 -4.19 3.69
N ASN A 622 7.48 -4.36 2.49
CA ASN A 622 8.65 -5.22 2.31
C ASN A 622 9.86 -4.72 3.11
N ARG A 623 10.76 -5.65 3.42
CA ARG A 623 12.02 -5.38 4.11
C ARG A 623 13.20 -5.71 3.20
N PHE A 624 14.25 -4.90 3.32
CA PHE A 624 15.47 -5.05 2.54
C PHE A 624 16.69 -4.99 3.48
N ILE A 625 17.57 -5.98 3.37
CA ILE A 625 18.87 -6.01 4.05
C ILE A 625 19.94 -6.11 2.97
N ILE A 626 21.01 -5.32 3.09
CA ILE A 626 22.10 -5.32 2.10
C ILE A 626 23.39 -5.68 2.81
N THR A 627 24.23 -6.52 2.22
CA THR A 627 25.60 -6.74 2.73
C THR A 627 26.64 -6.17 1.77
N SER A 628 27.66 -5.51 2.33
CA SER A 628 28.73 -4.91 1.56
C SER A 628 30.04 -4.82 2.36
N ARG A 629 31.16 -4.57 1.67
CA ARG A 629 32.44 -4.27 2.30
C ARG A 629 32.44 -2.86 2.91
N ILE A 630 33.19 -2.72 4.00
CA ILE A 630 33.54 -1.41 4.55
C ILE A 630 34.40 -0.62 3.55
N GLU A 631 35.33 -1.31 2.89
CA GLU A 631 36.24 -0.72 1.93
C GLU A 631 35.59 -0.58 0.55
N GLY A 632 35.77 0.57 -0.09
CA GLY A 632 35.29 0.85 -1.45
C GLY A 632 33.98 1.62 -1.55
N ASN A 633 33.40 2.06 -0.42
CA ASN A 633 32.27 3.00 -0.34
C ASN A 633 31.03 2.61 -1.16
N TYR A 634 30.86 1.32 -1.45
CA TYR A 634 29.79 0.79 -2.31
C TYR A 634 28.36 1.07 -1.83
N PHE A 635 28.20 1.55 -0.60
CA PHE A 635 26.92 1.80 0.06
C PHE A 635 26.57 3.29 0.19
N GLU A 636 27.51 4.22 -0.10
CA GLU A 636 27.32 5.66 0.16
C GLU A 636 26.21 6.28 -0.70
N ASP A 637 25.97 5.71 -1.88
CA ASP A 637 24.92 6.15 -2.81
C ASP A 637 23.56 5.49 -2.55
N ILE A 638 23.44 4.64 -1.51
CA ILE A 638 22.17 4.01 -1.14
C ILE A 638 21.40 4.91 -0.18
N ASN A 639 20.26 5.41 -0.66
CA ASN A 639 19.37 6.28 0.08
C ASN A 639 18.57 5.48 1.11
N PHE A 640 19.16 5.21 2.26
CA PHE A 640 18.36 4.95 3.46
C PHE A 640 17.78 6.29 3.91
N PHE A 641 16.47 6.44 3.82
CA PHE A 641 15.79 7.70 4.12
C PHE A 641 16.11 8.16 5.56
N TYR A 642 17.04 9.11 5.69
CA TYR A 642 17.18 9.93 6.88
C TYR A 642 16.16 11.05 6.71
N SER A 643 15.00 10.94 7.36
CA SER A 643 14.18 12.14 7.54
C SER A 643 15.11 13.16 8.22
N LYS A 644 15.44 14.26 7.53
CA LYS A 644 15.97 15.45 8.19
C LYS A 644 14.98 15.74 9.32
N ILE A 645 15.42 15.50 10.55
CA ILE A 645 14.71 16.00 11.71
C ILE A 645 14.84 17.51 11.54
N ASN A 646 13.78 18.15 11.06
CA ASN A 646 13.61 19.58 11.25
C ASN A 646 13.50 19.75 12.76
N TYR A 647 14.61 20.12 13.39
CA TYR A 647 14.63 20.67 14.73
C TYR A 647 14.02 22.07 14.70
#